data_AF-A0A060T742-F1
#
_entry.id   AF-A0A060T742-F1
#
_cell.length_a   1.000
_cell.length_b   1.000
_cell.length_c   1.000
_cell.angle_alpha   90.00
_cell.angle_beta   90.00
_cell.angle_gamma   90.00
#
_symmetry.space_group_name_H-M   'P 1'
#
loop_
_entity.id
_entity.type
_entity.pdbx_description
1 polymer ?
#
loop_
_entity_poly.entity_id
_entity_poly.type
_entity_poly.pdbx_seq_one_letter_code
_entity_poly.pdbx_strand_id
1 'polypeptide(L)'
;MLRVGRLGHSSLRLSRLEASALNVQRRRQSSKPSNQDQLTDEIEEGVKRLIKGRTVPEEYSDHPNWRAVIDNLRQPNRDSLLPLKRDVGLDPPVYPKLDSLKQSGSGDISERSALREVIDTLKIVGKVVFGSGVLTKRATVEPIDILSRAQAVDSWDTFSPELEATLTRLQDLEEGEELTILGGGISGLSLAWFVASCRPDIKVRILEASDRVGGYMNTEQYSPKDGQSTFFEWGPRTLLPSHVGTQIAVQLAQKLGIYDSSIRVVYKSDPVNTRGLIFDDKVMQLPKNFVEAVKLYFGPFFSGMRLAPIKDLFFARPRKIKVDDETVESYVSRRFNNTMANRLFSAIFRGIYGGDISELSARSITRMNKLYMLERTKKTSIIGAMMTGVYSNVDAYSKKALPLLSRSVIGCDSTFEDAFAKYSLITFKNGIDELPRALARSLEKDFDNVKVQLSSPVSAIKSSNEGCTIELTGGQTVKSSVVVSTLPAKDISPCLSESTEAQRLTEEVKFVDMGLVNFYFPKKNVAPEWFGFLAPKTETGTGDVLGVVFDSATRNAAVDPEPLEKEQEQAPMPFVPKAPEANKKPLKERFTAENMRNFLVDQLDDGTAPRNKAARAAPGEKSEGTTLTVMMGGSLWDGRPIPSAEDAIKNAEAVLKKYLDVEFSSEDYIAKAQFHRQCIPQYRVGHNEMIENIHENVSKAYHNRLFLSGTSFGKGVGIGDCLVDSLTIATRFSPQRRMLYPQFYINHYMDRTYPNKYA
;
A
#
# COMPACT_ATOMS: atom_id res chain seq x y z
N MET A 1 -29.97 -7.46 -64.63
CA MET A 1 -29.99 -8.92 -64.41
C MET A 1 -30.75 -9.16 -63.11
N LEU A 2 -32.09 -9.32 -63.11
CA LEU A 2 -32.87 -10.57 -63.37
C LEU A 2 -32.51 -11.65 -62.34
N ARG A 3 -33.36 -12.29 -61.51
CA ARG A 3 -34.84 -12.53 -61.32
C ARG A 3 -35.03 -12.87 -59.81
N VAL A 4 -36.08 -12.54 -59.05
CA VAL A 4 -37.56 -12.70 -59.12
C VAL A 4 -38.09 -14.14 -58.94
N GLY A 5 -38.89 -14.33 -57.87
CA GLY A 5 -39.96 -15.33 -57.68
C GLY A 5 -40.34 -15.43 -56.18
N ARG A 6 -41.35 -14.72 -55.61
CA ARG A 6 -42.84 -14.92 -55.64
C ARG A 6 -43.25 -16.34 -55.17
N LEU A 7 -44.31 -16.63 -54.39
CA LEU A 7 -45.50 -15.93 -53.87
C LEU A 7 -46.26 -16.89 -52.91
N GLY A 8 -47.11 -16.33 -52.03
CA GLY A 8 -48.39 -16.91 -51.55
C GLY A 8 -48.35 -17.61 -50.18
N HIS A 9 -49.31 -17.50 -49.26
CA HIS A 9 -50.65 -16.92 -49.28
C HIS A 9 -51.07 -16.46 -47.87
N SER A 10 -51.90 -15.43 -47.86
CA SER A 10 -52.68 -14.85 -46.76
C SER A 10 -53.82 -15.74 -46.26
N SER A 11 -54.02 -15.80 -44.94
CA SER A 11 -55.32 -15.73 -44.20
C SER A 11 -55.21 -16.43 -42.84
N LEU A 12 -56.00 -15.95 -41.86
CA LEU A 12 -56.19 -16.49 -40.50
C LEU A 12 -55.08 -16.23 -39.48
N ARG A 13 -55.02 -15.02 -38.90
CA ARG A 13 -54.60 -14.83 -37.49
C ARG A 13 -54.86 -13.45 -36.88
N LEU A 14 -55.86 -12.72 -37.37
CA LEU A 14 -56.32 -11.46 -36.76
C LEU A 14 -57.63 -11.58 -35.96
N SER A 15 -58.05 -12.80 -35.61
CA SER A 15 -59.27 -13.07 -34.82
C SER A 15 -59.03 -13.90 -33.55
N ARG A 16 -57.80 -13.94 -33.02
CA ARG A 16 -57.46 -14.69 -31.78
C ARG A 16 -56.75 -13.90 -30.69
N LEU A 17 -56.42 -12.63 -30.91
CA LEU A 17 -55.75 -11.80 -29.89
C LEU A 17 -56.70 -10.94 -29.06
N GLU A 18 -57.95 -10.75 -29.49
CA GLU A 18 -58.97 -10.02 -28.70
C GLU A 18 -59.80 -10.92 -27.76
N ALA A 19 -59.67 -12.25 -27.85
CA ALA A 19 -60.42 -13.20 -27.00
C ALA A 19 -59.68 -13.64 -25.72
N SER A 20 -58.40 -13.29 -25.54
CA SER A 20 -57.62 -13.65 -24.32
C SER A 20 -57.65 -12.59 -23.23
N ALA A 21 -58.09 -11.36 -23.52
CA ALA A 21 -58.16 -10.28 -22.53
C ALA A 21 -59.39 -10.36 -21.61
N LEU A 22 -60.43 -11.11 -21.98
CA LEU A 22 -61.70 -11.19 -21.23
C LEU A 22 -61.86 -12.41 -20.32
N ASN A 23 -60.96 -13.40 -20.37
CA ASN A 23 -61.07 -14.62 -19.55
C ASN A 23 -60.18 -14.66 -18.30
N VAL A 24 -59.29 -13.67 -18.11
CA VAL A 24 -58.43 -13.61 -16.91
C VAL A 24 -59.13 -12.92 -15.73
N GLN A 25 -60.17 -12.12 -15.98
CA GLN A 25 -60.89 -11.38 -14.94
C GLN A 25 -61.98 -12.19 -14.20
N ARG A 26 -62.25 -13.45 -14.60
CA ARG A 26 -63.28 -14.31 -13.99
C ARG A 26 -62.77 -15.50 -13.14
N ARG A 27 -61.46 -15.65 -12.93
CA ARG A 27 -60.88 -16.70 -12.05
C ARG A 27 -60.22 -16.13 -10.78
N ARG A 28 -60.80 -15.08 -10.21
CA ARG A 28 -60.39 -14.49 -8.92
C ARG A 28 -61.39 -14.77 -7.79
N GLN A 29 -62.08 -15.91 -7.83
CA GLN A 29 -62.84 -16.40 -6.67
C GLN A 29 -62.76 -17.92 -6.60
N SER A 30 -62.42 -18.41 -5.41
CA SER A 30 -62.25 -19.82 -4.98
C SER A 30 -60.90 -20.49 -5.28
N SER A 31 -60.10 -20.66 -4.22
CA SER A 31 -59.51 -21.93 -3.75
C SER A 31 -58.06 -21.78 -3.24
N LYS A 32 -57.92 -22.02 -1.92
CA LYS A 32 -56.78 -22.40 -1.06
C LYS A 32 -55.40 -21.72 -1.24
N PRO A 33 -54.68 -21.41 -0.13
CA PRO A 33 -53.34 -20.83 -0.23
C PRO A 33 -52.41 -21.85 -0.92
N SER A 34 -51.71 -21.39 -1.95
CA SER A 34 -50.77 -22.21 -2.71
C SER A 34 -49.45 -22.32 -1.95
N ASN A 35 -48.68 -23.38 -2.22
CA ASN A 35 -47.31 -23.60 -1.73
C ASN A 35 -46.34 -22.42 -1.98
N GLN A 36 -46.77 -21.39 -2.69
CA GLN A 36 -46.01 -20.16 -2.89
C GLN A 36 -46.01 -19.27 -1.64
N ASP A 37 -47.11 -19.21 -0.88
CA ASP A 37 -47.18 -18.39 0.34
C ASP A 37 -46.32 -19.00 1.47
N GLN A 38 -46.30 -20.33 1.62
CA GLN A 38 -45.39 -21.02 2.55
C GLN A 38 -43.91 -20.90 2.16
N LEU A 39 -43.59 -20.95 0.87
CA LEU A 39 -42.23 -20.76 0.40
C LEU A 39 -41.79 -19.29 0.55
N THR A 40 -42.72 -18.34 0.43
CA THR A 40 -42.45 -16.92 0.65
C THR A 40 -42.29 -16.64 2.13
N ASP A 41 -43.08 -17.26 3.01
CA ASP A 41 -42.94 -17.17 4.47
C ASP A 41 -41.68 -17.88 4.99
N GLU A 42 -41.25 -19.00 4.42
CA GLU A 42 -39.98 -19.68 4.75
C GLU A 42 -38.76 -18.94 4.18
N ILE A 43 -38.88 -18.32 3.00
CA ILE A 43 -37.84 -17.43 2.46
C ILE A 43 -37.81 -16.14 3.26
N GLU A 44 -38.94 -15.60 3.70
CA GLU A 44 -39.01 -14.39 4.52
C GLU A 44 -38.57 -14.66 5.96
N GLU A 45 -38.88 -15.82 6.56
CA GLU A 45 -38.27 -16.30 7.81
C GLU A 45 -36.79 -16.62 7.65
N GLY A 46 -36.37 -17.20 6.51
CA GLY A 46 -34.97 -17.50 6.18
C GLY A 46 -34.15 -16.23 5.98
N VAL A 47 -34.74 -15.21 5.34
CA VAL A 47 -34.19 -13.86 5.18
C VAL A 47 -34.22 -13.12 6.51
N LYS A 48 -35.29 -13.24 7.32
CA LYS A 48 -35.36 -12.70 8.69
C LYS A 48 -34.35 -13.38 9.64
N ARG A 49 -34.05 -14.69 9.47
CA ARG A 49 -32.98 -15.41 10.19
C ARG A 49 -31.59 -15.01 9.70
N LEU A 50 -31.41 -14.82 8.39
CA LEU A 50 -30.18 -14.28 7.79
C LEU A 50 -29.93 -12.82 8.21
N ILE A 51 -30.97 -12.03 8.49
CA ILE A 51 -30.88 -10.64 8.94
C ILE A 51 -30.77 -10.53 10.47
N LYS A 52 -31.31 -11.48 11.25
CA LYS A 52 -31.26 -11.46 12.72
C LYS A 52 -29.85 -11.65 13.32
N GLY A 53 -28.91 -12.24 12.58
CA GLY A 53 -27.48 -12.30 12.95
C GLY A 53 -26.65 -11.08 12.50
N ARG A 54 -27.31 -9.96 12.16
CA ARG A 54 -26.66 -8.79 11.50
C ARG A 54 -26.88 -7.48 12.23
N THR A 55 -27.12 -7.51 13.53
CA THR A 55 -27.29 -6.29 14.31
C THR A 55 -25.93 -5.82 14.82
N VAL A 56 -25.45 -4.74 14.19
CA VAL A 56 -24.59 -3.75 14.86
C VAL A 56 -25.31 -3.38 16.18
N PRO A 57 -24.63 -3.34 17.34
CA PRO A 57 -25.27 -2.91 18.59
C PRO A 57 -26.06 -1.61 18.35
N GLU A 58 -27.29 -1.51 18.87
CA GLU A 58 -28.20 -0.37 18.62
C GLU A 58 -27.52 0.98 18.91
N GLU A 59 -26.65 1.00 19.92
CA GLU A 59 -25.80 2.13 20.31
C GLU A 59 -24.85 2.65 19.21
N TYR A 60 -24.48 1.84 18.22
CA TYR A 60 -23.58 2.23 17.12
C TYR A 60 -24.26 2.27 15.75
N SER A 61 -25.47 1.68 15.59
CA SER A 61 -26.23 1.74 14.32
C SER A 61 -26.74 3.15 13.98
N ASP A 62 -26.82 4.02 14.98
CA ASP A 62 -27.34 5.38 14.83
C ASP A 62 -26.26 6.44 14.62
N HIS A 63 -24.97 6.08 14.68
CA HIS A 63 -23.88 7.03 14.44
C HIS A 63 -23.78 7.37 12.94
N PRO A 64 -23.94 8.65 12.52
CA PRO A 64 -24.03 9.04 11.11
C PRO A 64 -22.85 8.53 10.26
N ASN A 65 -21.61 8.72 10.74
CA ASN A 65 -20.38 8.35 10.02
C ASN A 65 -20.28 6.84 9.70
N TRP A 66 -20.93 6.02 10.51
CA TRP A 66 -20.80 4.57 10.49
C TRP A 66 -21.87 3.88 9.61
N ARG A 67 -23.03 4.52 9.41
CA ARG A 67 -24.08 4.03 8.48
C ARG A 67 -23.59 3.89 7.03
N ALA A 68 -22.77 4.82 6.55
CA ALA A 68 -22.20 4.75 5.20
C ALA A 68 -21.25 3.56 4.99
N VAL A 69 -20.49 3.18 6.03
CA VAL A 69 -19.62 1.98 6.02
C VAL A 69 -20.47 0.72 5.91
N ILE A 70 -21.51 0.65 6.74
CA ILE A 70 -22.48 -0.45 6.74
C ILE A 70 -23.08 -0.63 5.35
N ASP A 71 -23.61 0.43 4.74
CA ASP A 71 -24.35 0.31 3.48
C ASP A 71 -23.46 -0.03 2.28
N ASN A 72 -22.20 0.44 2.27
CA ASN A 72 -21.29 0.26 1.14
C ASN A 72 -20.37 -0.96 1.22
N LEU A 73 -20.15 -1.51 2.42
CA LEU A 73 -19.27 -2.68 2.61
C LEU A 73 -20.04 -3.96 3.00
N ARG A 74 -21.36 -3.90 3.23
CA ARG A 74 -22.19 -5.07 3.62
C ARG A 74 -22.29 -6.17 2.57
N GLN A 75 -21.98 -5.90 1.30
CA GLN A 75 -21.94 -6.92 0.27
C GLN A 75 -20.77 -6.68 -0.69
N PRO A 76 -19.76 -7.57 -0.73
CA PRO A 76 -19.00 -7.69 -1.95
C PRO A 76 -19.97 -8.10 -3.06
N ASN A 77 -19.94 -7.43 -4.20
CA ASN A 77 -20.49 -8.03 -5.42
C ASN A 77 -19.85 -9.42 -5.55
N ARG A 78 -20.60 -10.48 -5.86
CA ARG A 78 -20.04 -11.84 -5.96
C ARG A 78 -18.83 -11.92 -6.91
N ASP A 79 -18.72 -10.96 -7.83
CA ASP A 79 -17.59 -10.78 -8.76
C ASP A 79 -16.35 -10.09 -8.17
N SER A 80 -16.47 -9.47 -6.99
CA SER A 80 -15.37 -8.86 -6.22
C SER A 80 -14.76 -9.82 -5.19
N LEU A 81 -15.46 -10.92 -4.92
CA LEU A 81 -14.82 -12.13 -4.42
C LEU A 81 -14.01 -12.66 -5.60
N LEU A 82 -12.68 -12.53 -5.56
CA LEU A 82 -11.83 -13.40 -6.37
C LEU A 82 -12.37 -14.83 -6.17
N PRO A 83 -12.68 -15.57 -7.24
CA PRO A 83 -13.13 -16.95 -7.11
C PRO A 83 -11.91 -17.80 -6.69
N LEU A 84 -11.52 -17.71 -5.42
CA LEU A 84 -10.61 -18.64 -4.74
C LEU A 84 -11.07 -20.09 -4.91
N LYS A 85 -12.37 -20.31 -5.20
CA LYS A 85 -12.92 -21.61 -5.59
C LYS A 85 -12.39 -22.16 -6.92
N ARG A 86 -11.88 -21.33 -7.84
CA ARG A 86 -11.48 -21.78 -9.20
C ARG A 86 -9.97 -21.94 -9.39
N ASP A 87 -9.15 -21.15 -8.69
CA ASP A 87 -7.71 -21.06 -9.01
C ASP A 87 -6.77 -21.70 -7.98
N VAL A 88 -7.28 -22.13 -6.81
CA VAL A 88 -6.60 -23.16 -6.01
C VAL A 88 -6.95 -24.48 -6.68
N GLY A 89 -6.15 -24.98 -7.61
CA GLY A 89 -6.41 -26.14 -8.50
C GLY A 89 -6.92 -27.44 -7.84
N LEU A 90 -8.11 -27.38 -7.24
CA LEU A 90 -8.87 -28.41 -6.55
C LEU A 90 -10.18 -28.72 -7.29
N ASP A 91 -10.35 -28.17 -8.49
CA ASP A 91 -11.28 -28.71 -9.47
C ASP A 91 -10.49 -29.39 -10.60
N PRO A 92 -10.09 -30.67 -10.46
CA PRO A 92 -10.38 -31.59 -11.55
C PRO A 92 -11.91 -31.85 -11.52
N PRO A 93 -12.56 -32.12 -12.67
CA PRO A 93 -14.02 -32.28 -12.80
C PRO A 93 -14.59 -33.55 -12.11
N VAL A 94 -13.99 -33.97 -11.00
CA VAL A 94 -14.13 -35.27 -10.35
C VAL A 94 -15.07 -35.23 -9.15
N TYR A 95 -15.26 -34.06 -8.51
CA TYR A 95 -16.15 -33.96 -7.35
C TYR A 95 -17.65 -34.18 -7.66
N PRO A 96 -18.22 -33.65 -8.76
CA PRO A 96 -19.62 -33.94 -9.10
C PRO A 96 -19.85 -35.43 -9.38
N LYS A 97 -18.83 -36.16 -9.84
CA LYS A 97 -18.88 -37.61 -10.08
C LYS A 97 -18.70 -38.44 -8.82
N LEU A 98 -17.90 -37.98 -7.86
CA LEU A 98 -17.69 -38.66 -6.57
C LEU A 98 -18.93 -38.63 -5.68
N ASP A 99 -19.64 -37.50 -5.65
CA ASP A 99 -20.89 -37.40 -4.90
C ASP A 99 -22.02 -38.20 -5.56
N SER A 100 -22.05 -38.32 -6.90
CA SER A 100 -22.97 -39.24 -7.57
C SER A 100 -22.62 -40.72 -7.31
N LEU A 101 -21.33 -41.05 -7.19
CA LEU A 101 -20.85 -42.42 -6.92
C LEU A 101 -21.06 -42.86 -5.46
N LYS A 102 -21.00 -41.93 -4.50
CA LYS A 102 -21.36 -42.21 -3.10
C LYS A 102 -22.87 -42.46 -2.93
N GLN A 103 -23.69 -41.90 -3.80
CA GLN A 103 -25.15 -42.10 -3.77
C GLN A 103 -25.59 -43.35 -4.53
N SER A 104 -24.84 -43.82 -5.53
CA SER A 104 -25.11 -45.07 -6.23
C SER A 104 -24.36 -46.25 -5.59
N GLY A 105 -24.96 -46.84 -4.55
CA GLY A 105 -24.44 -48.03 -3.85
C GLY A 105 -24.46 -49.34 -4.66
N SER A 106 -23.96 -49.35 -5.90
CA SER A 106 -23.84 -50.56 -6.72
C SER A 106 -22.38 -50.79 -7.08
N GLY A 107 -21.77 -51.80 -6.46
CA GLY A 107 -20.40 -52.18 -6.74
C GLY A 107 -20.24 -52.76 -8.13
N ASP A 108 -19.34 -52.19 -8.91
CA ASP A 108 -18.76 -52.84 -10.08
C ASP A 108 -17.22 -52.75 -10.03
N ILE A 109 -16.55 -53.84 -10.39
CA ILE A 109 -15.11 -54.06 -10.22
C ILE A 109 -14.29 -53.19 -11.19
N SER A 110 -14.90 -52.68 -12.26
CA SER A 110 -14.25 -51.76 -13.21
C SER A 110 -14.02 -50.35 -12.63
N GLU A 111 -14.88 -49.89 -11.71
CA GLU A 111 -14.75 -48.57 -11.08
C GLU A 111 -13.65 -48.52 -10.00
N ARG A 112 -13.35 -49.65 -9.36
CA ARG A 112 -12.19 -49.77 -8.45
C ARG A 112 -10.86 -49.62 -9.19
N SER A 113 -10.79 -50.00 -10.47
CA SER A 113 -9.63 -49.78 -11.32
C SER A 113 -9.41 -48.29 -11.59
N ALA A 114 -10.49 -47.57 -11.94
CA ALA A 114 -10.45 -46.12 -12.16
C ALA A 114 -10.08 -45.35 -10.87
N LEU A 115 -10.57 -45.79 -9.71
CA LEU A 115 -10.20 -45.20 -8.42
C LEU A 115 -8.69 -45.39 -8.12
N ARG A 116 -8.13 -46.55 -8.48
CA ARG A 116 -6.70 -46.85 -8.31
C ARG A 116 -5.84 -45.99 -9.24
N GLU A 117 -6.29 -45.80 -10.47
CA GLU A 117 -5.62 -44.97 -11.48
C GLU A 117 -5.62 -43.48 -11.08
N VAL A 118 -6.71 -42.97 -10.49
CA VAL A 118 -6.79 -41.61 -9.95
C VAL A 118 -5.88 -41.44 -8.74
N ILE A 119 -5.83 -42.42 -7.83
CA ILE A 119 -4.93 -42.38 -6.66
C ILE A 119 -3.46 -42.44 -7.10
N ASP A 120 -3.12 -43.27 -8.08
CA ASP A 120 -1.75 -43.36 -8.58
C ASP A 120 -1.35 -42.11 -9.38
N THR A 121 -2.30 -41.49 -10.10
CA THR A 121 -2.11 -40.16 -10.72
C THR A 121 -1.90 -39.08 -9.67
N LEU A 122 -2.64 -39.08 -8.56
CA LEU A 122 -2.44 -38.15 -7.44
C LEU A 122 -1.10 -38.36 -6.72
N LYS A 123 -0.62 -39.60 -6.61
CA LYS A 123 0.72 -39.90 -6.09
C LYS A 123 1.83 -39.45 -7.04
N ILE A 124 1.61 -39.54 -8.35
CA ILE A 124 2.54 -39.04 -9.37
C ILE A 124 2.55 -37.50 -9.36
N VAL A 125 1.40 -36.84 -9.26
CA VAL A 125 1.30 -35.38 -9.10
C VAL A 125 1.99 -34.95 -7.80
N GLY A 126 1.80 -35.69 -6.70
CA GLY A 126 2.54 -35.48 -5.46
C GLY A 126 4.06 -35.60 -5.65
N LYS A 127 4.54 -36.62 -6.36
CA LYS A 127 5.99 -36.79 -6.65
C LYS A 127 6.55 -35.73 -7.60
N VAL A 128 5.77 -35.26 -8.57
CA VAL A 128 6.19 -34.28 -9.58
C VAL A 128 6.12 -32.83 -9.06
N VAL A 129 5.18 -32.54 -8.15
CA VAL A 129 5.04 -31.23 -7.49
C VAL A 129 6.02 -31.09 -6.32
N PHE A 130 6.25 -32.14 -5.52
CA PHE A 130 7.07 -32.03 -4.31
C PHE A 130 8.52 -32.49 -4.45
N GLY A 131 8.92 -33.08 -5.59
CA GLY A 131 10.30 -33.50 -5.85
C GLY A 131 10.75 -34.66 -4.96
N SER A 132 11.51 -35.60 -5.53
CA SER A 132 12.15 -36.69 -4.79
C SER A 132 13.35 -36.14 -4.01
N GLY A 133 13.09 -35.45 -2.91
CA GLY A 133 14.06 -35.07 -1.90
C GLY A 133 13.42 -35.33 -0.54
N VAL A 134 14.06 -36.19 0.25
CA VAL A 134 13.67 -36.62 1.60
C VAL A 134 12.95 -35.50 2.38
N LEU A 135 11.62 -35.59 2.44
CA LEU A 135 10.79 -34.78 3.33
C LEU A 135 11.04 -35.28 4.75
N THR A 136 11.92 -34.60 5.48
CA THR A 136 11.80 -34.56 6.93
C THR A 136 10.40 -34.04 7.24
N LYS A 137 9.66 -34.80 8.06
CA LYS A 137 8.29 -34.49 8.51
C LYS A 137 8.23 -33.04 9.05
N ARG A 138 7.87 -32.08 8.22
CA ARG A 138 7.39 -30.75 8.65
C ARG A 138 5.87 -30.78 8.65
N ALA A 139 5.30 -30.58 9.83
CA ALA A 139 3.87 -30.49 10.07
C ALA A 139 3.22 -29.47 9.12
N THR A 140 2.32 -29.92 8.24
CA THR A 140 1.62 -29.08 7.26
C THR A 140 0.11 -29.37 7.26
N VAL A 141 -0.45 -29.64 8.45
CA VAL A 141 -1.90 -29.87 8.62
C VAL A 141 -2.65 -28.56 8.95
N GLU A 142 -2.02 -27.56 9.58
CA GLU A 142 -2.68 -26.32 10.02
C GLU A 142 -3.13 -25.33 8.91
N PRO A 143 -2.37 -25.08 7.82
CA PRO A 143 -2.71 -23.99 6.89
C PRO A 143 -4.01 -24.20 6.09
N ILE A 144 -4.40 -25.45 5.85
CA ILE A 144 -5.60 -25.79 5.06
C ILE A 144 -6.86 -25.61 5.91
N ASP A 145 -6.79 -25.88 7.21
CA ASP A 145 -7.92 -25.75 8.15
C ASP A 145 -8.27 -24.27 8.43
N ILE A 146 -7.25 -23.41 8.61
CA ILE A 146 -7.49 -21.97 8.81
C ILE A 146 -8.15 -21.35 7.58
N LEU A 147 -7.70 -21.74 6.38
CA LEU A 147 -8.26 -21.25 5.12
C LEU A 147 -9.70 -21.72 4.89
N SER A 148 -10.00 -22.99 5.15
CA SER A 148 -11.36 -23.51 5.02
C SER A 148 -12.31 -22.85 6.02
N ARG A 149 -11.85 -22.64 7.27
CA ARG A 149 -12.59 -21.92 8.31
C ARG A 149 -12.81 -20.46 7.94
N ALA A 150 -11.79 -19.77 7.45
CA ALA A 150 -11.90 -18.38 6.98
C ALA A 150 -12.87 -18.25 5.78
N GLN A 151 -12.85 -19.20 4.84
CA GLN A 151 -13.78 -19.22 3.71
C GLN A 151 -15.23 -19.53 4.11
N ALA A 152 -15.44 -20.18 5.26
CA ALA A 152 -16.76 -20.43 5.81
C ALA A 152 -17.34 -19.21 6.54
N VAL A 153 -16.54 -18.15 6.79
CA VAL A 153 -17.01 -16.92 7.42
C VAL A 153 -17.86 -16.12 6.44
N ASP A 154 -19.14 -16.01 6.74
CA ASP A 154 -20.14 -15.25 5.98
C ASP A 154 -20.70 -14.05 6.76
N SER A 155 -20.35 -13.94 8.05
CA SER A 155 -20.83 -12.92 8.98
C SER A 155 -19.93 -12.87 10.22
N TRP A 156 -20.11 -11.87 11.09
CA TRP A 156 -19.35 -11.80 12.35
C TRP A 156 -19.75 -12.86 13.36
N ASP A 157 -20.99 -13.37 13.31
CA ASP A 157 -21.45 -14.44 14.21
C ASP A 157 -20.73 -15.76 13.94
N THR A 158 -20.32 -16.00 12.69
CA THR A 158 -19.54 -17.19 12.30
C THR A 158 -18.03 -16.97 12.45
N PHE A 159 -17.59 -15.75 12.80
CA PHE A 159 -16.19 -15.41 13.00
C PHE A 159 -15.80 -15.55 14.47
N SER A 160 -15.39 -16.76 14.87
CA SER A 160 -15.04 -17.02 16.28
C SER A 160 -13.86 -16.15 16.75
N PRO A 161 -13.80 -15.73 18.04
CA PRO A 161 -12.70 -14.94 18.57
C PRO A 161 -11.33 -15.59 18.37
N GLU A 162 -11.25 -16.93 18.45
CA GLU A 162 -10.01 -17.67 18.23
C GLU A 162 -9.57 -17.62 16.76
N LEU A 163 -10.52 -17.74 15.83
CA LEU A 163 -10.23 -17.61 14.40
C LEU A 163 -9.85 -16.15 14.08
N GLU A 164 -10.51 -15.17 14.69
CA GLU A 164 -10.20 -13.76 14.54
C GLU A 164 -8.79 -13.45 15.04
N ALA A 165 -8.44 -13.88 16.25
CA ALA A 165 -7.10 -13.71 16.81
C ALA A 165 -6.04 -14.42 15.96
N THR A 166 -6.36 -15.58 15.38
CA THR A 166 -5.46 -16.31 14.48
C THR A 166 -5.24 -15.57 13.15
N LEU A 167 -6.31 -15.08 12.52
CA LEU A 167 -6.24 -14.37 11.23
C LEU A 167 -5.64 -12.96 11.37
N THR A 168 -5.90 -12.29 12.49
CA THR A 168 -5.32 -10.97 12.76
C THR A 168 -3.92 -11.07 13.36
N ARG A 169 -3.56 -12.23 13.95
CA ARG A 169 -2.36 -12.44 14.79
C ARG A 169 -2.30 -11.48 15.97
N LEU A 170 -3.46 -11.14 16.50
CA LEU A 170 -3.60 -10.09 17.50
C LEU A 170 -4.75 -10.43 18.44
N GLN A 171 -4.44 -10.56 19.73
CA GLN A 171 -5.44 -10.68 20.77
C GLN A 171 -6.23 -9.37 20.88
N ASP A 172 -7.55 -9.45 21.03
CA ASP A 172 -8.37 -8.28 21.38
C ASP A 172 -8.12 -7.85 22.83
N LEU A 173 -8.55 -6.64 23.17
CA LEU A 173 -8.39 -6.04 24.50
C LEU A 173 -9.74 -5.80 25.17
N GLU A 174 -9.84 -6.15 26.44
CA GLU A 174 -10.97 -5.82 27.32
C GLU A 174 -10.84 -4.41 27.92
N GLU A 175 -11.93 -3.90 28.51
CA GLU A 175 -11.95 -2.60 29.19
C GLU A 175 -10.90 -2.55 30.32
N GLY A 176 -10.14 -1.46 30.38
CA GLY A 176 -9.08 -1.23 31.37
C GLY A 176 -7.76 -1.93 31.09
N GLU A 177 -7.70 -2.83 30.10
CA GLU A 177 -6.46 -3.46 29.65
C GLU A 177 -5.52 -2.46 28.97
N GLU A 178 -4.25 -2.86 28.78
CA GLU A 178 -3.20 -1.98 28.27
C GLU A 178 -2.59 -2.47 26.95
N LEU A 179 -2.56 -1.55 25.97
CA LEU A 179 -1.79 -1.65 24.74
C LEU A 179 -0.49 -0.86 24.88
N THR A 180 0.66 -1.53 24.79
CA THR A 180 1.96 -0.86 24.71
C THR A 180 2.49 -0.88 23.29
N ILE A 181 2.86 0.30 22.78
CA ILE A 181 3.42 0.51 21.44
C ILE A 181 4.90 0.82 21.59
N LEU A 182 5.73 0.06 20.86
CA LEU A 182 7.18 0.29 20.86
C LEU A 182 7.57 1.14 19.66
N GLY A 183 8.16 2.31 19.92
CA GLY A 183 8.57 3.30 18.92
C GLY A 183 7.59 4.47 18.80
N GLY A 184 8.11 5.68 18.95
CA GLY A 184 7.42 6.97 18.79
C GLY A 184 7.59 7.57 17.38
N GLY A 185 7.82 6.73 16.37
CA GLY A 185 7.78 7.14 14.96
C GLY A 185 6.35 7.37 14.46
N ILE A 186 6.19 7.76 13.19
CA ILE A 186 4.85 8.02 12.62
C ILE A 186 3.91 6.81 12.70
N SER A 187 4.43 5.58 12.55
CA SER A 187 3.66 4.36 12.76
C SER A 187 3.10 4.27 14.18
N GLY A 188 3.94 4.39 15.21
CA GLY A 188 3.51 4.25 16.59
C GLY A 188 2.61 5.39 17.07
N LEU A 189 2.92 6.64 16.72
CA LEU A 189 2.10 7.80 17.08
C LEU A 189 0.71 7.75 16.46
N SER A 190 0.63 7.44 15.16
CA SER A 190 -0.67 7.34 14.48
C SER A 190 -1.47 6.15 14.99
N LEU A 191 -0.84 5.00 15.24
CA LEU A 191 -1.49 3.84 15.83
C LEU A 191 -2.09 4.18 17.20
N ALA A 192 -1.30 4.81 18.08
CA ALA A 192 -1.77 5.23 19.40
C ALA A 192 -2.97 6.18 19.29
N TRP A 193 -2.89 7.16 18.38
CA TRP A 193 -3.95 8.14 18.19
C TRP A 193 -5.24 7.50 17.67
N PHE A 194 -5.14 6.60 16.68
CA PHE A 194 -6.30 5.87 16.16
C PHE A 194 -6.93 4.96 17.22
N VAL A 195 -6.11 4.23 17.99
CA VAL A 195 -6.62 3.36 19.06
C VAL A 195 -7.27 4.18 20.16
N ALA A 196 -6.62 5.23 20.66
CA ALA A 196 -7.17 6.08 21.71
C ALA A 196 -8.49 6.76 21.28
N SER A 197 -8.61 7.11 20.00
CA SER A 197 -9.85 7.68 19.42
C SER A 197 -11.01 6.70 19.39
N CYS A 198 -10.75 5.40 19.20
CA CYS A 198 -11.81 4.38 19.10
C CYS A 198 -12.01 3.55 20.38
N ARG A 199 -11.04 3.56 21.29
CA ARG A 199 -11.01 2.79 22.54
C ARG A 199 -10.58 3.68 23.72
N PRO A 200 -11.42 4.64 24.14
CA PRO A 200 -11.15 5.42 25.35
C PRO A 200 -11.17 4.56 26.62
N ASP A 201 -11.71 3.35 26.54
CA ASP A 201 -11.87 2.37 27.61
C ASP A 201 -10.58 1.58 27.92
N ILE A 202 -9.55 1.61 27.06
CA ILE A 202 -8.28 0.92 27.29
C ILE A 202 -7.14 1.91 27.54
N LYS A 203 -6.06 1.45 28.17
CA LYS A 203 -4.83 2.25 28.35
C LYS A 203 -3.92 2.08 27.14
N VAL A 204 -3.31 3.17 26.69
CA VAL A 204 -2.32 3.13 25.60
C VAL A 204 -1.01 3.74 26.10
N ARG A 205 0.10 3.02 25.89
CA ARG A 205 1.43 3.51 26.23
C ARG A 205 2.34 3.48 25.02
N ILE A 206 3.12 4.54 24.80
CA ILE A 206 4.21 4.56 23.82
C ILE A 206 5.53 4.54 24.58
N LEU A 207 6.42 3.63 24.19
CA LEU A 207 7.81 3.58 24.65
C LEU A 207 8.72 3.98 23.49
N GLU A 208 9.35 5.15 23.59
CA GLU A 208 10.28 5.69 22.61
C GLU A 208 11.70 5.73 23.18
N ALA A 209 12.66 5.20 22.42
CA ALA A 209 14.03 5.06 22.89
C ALA A 209 14.79 6.40 22.94
N SER A 210 14.51 7.31 22.01
CA SER A 210 15.12 8.64 21.97
C SER A 210 14.41 9.63 22.88
N ASP A 211 14.97 10.83 22.99
CA ASP A 211 14.45 11.98 23.73
C ASP A 211 13.38 12.77 22.95
N ARG A 212 12.93 12.26 21.80
CA ARG A 212 11.96 12.92 20.93
C ARG A 212 11.11 11.90 20.17
N VAL A 213 9.97 12.36 19.66
CA VAL A 213 9.13 11.59 18.74
C VAL A 213 9.47 11.87 17.27
N GLY A 214 8.87 11.13 16.35
CA GLY A 214 8.92 11.38 14.90
C GLY A 214 9.80 10.41 14.11
N GLY A 215 10.70 9.68 14.76
CA GLY A 215 11.56 8.70 14.08
C GLY A 215 12.43 9.36 13.00
N TYR A 216 12.34 8.92 11.75
CA TYR A 216 13.07 9.53 10.63
C TYR A 216 12.48 10.87 10.14
N MET A 217 11.25 11.22 10.53
CA MET A 217 10.68 12.54 10.30
C MET A 217 11.32 13.51 11.27
N ASN A 218 12.35 14.22 10.80
CA ASN A 218 13.20 15.06 11.63
C ASN A 218 13.56 16.34 10.88
N THR A 219 13.02 17.47 11.35
CA THR A 219 13.28 18.77 10.76
C THR A 219 14.14 19.60 11.70
N GLU A 220 15.30 20.06 11.23
CA GLU A 220 16.13 21.02 11.95
C GLU A 220 15.82 22.43 11.49
N GLN A 221 15.28 23.27 12.38
CA GLN A 221 15.12 24.70 12.12
C GLN A 221 16.49 25.38 12.13
N TYR A 222 16.72 26.26 11.16
CA TYR A 222 17.97 27.01 11.04
C TYR A 222 17.68 28.49 10.84
N SER A 223 18.07 29.30 11.82
CA SER A 223 17.97 30.76 11.76
C SER A 223 19.38 31.36 11.81
N PRO A 224 19.95 31.77 10.66
CA PRO A 224 21.24 32.43 10.64
C PRO A 224 21.14 33.84 11.25
N LYS A 225 22.29 34.41 11.68
CA LYS A 225 22.35 35.82 12.11
C LYS A 225 22.08 36.78 10.95
N ASP A 226 22.58 36.44 9.76
CA ASP A 226 22.39 37.17 8.51
C ASP A 226 21.74 36.22 7.48
N GLY A 227 20.49 36.46 7.12
CA GLY A 227 19.74 35.65 6.15
C GLY A 227 18.34 35.27 6.63
N GLN A 228 17.55 34.70 5.73
CA GLN A 228 16.20 34.24 6.06
C GLN A 228 16.26 32.90 6.82
N SER A 229 15.41 32.74 7.82
CA SER A 229 15.22 31.45 8.48
C SER A 229 14.82 30.38 7.45
N THR A 230 15.36 29.19 7.61
CA THR A 230 15.08 28.02 6.78
C THR A 230 15.08 26.78 7.67
N PHE A 231 14.92 25.60 7.07
CA PHE A 231 15.05 24.34 7.77
C PHE A 231 15.72 23.29 6.88
N PHE A 232 16.26 22.26 7.53
CA PHE A 232 16.84 21.09 6.90
C PHE A 232 16.02 19.87 7.28
N GLU A 233 15.64 19.08 6.26
CA GLU A 233 15.02 17.78 6.51
C GLU A 233 16.10 16.72 6.64
N TRP A 234 16.08 15.98 7.73
CA TRP A 234 17.02 14.88 7.94
C TRP A 234 16.44 13.54 7.51
N GLY A 235 15.28 13.49 6.86
CA GLY A 235 14.73 12.26 6.30
C GLY A 235 13.76 12.51 5.15
N PRO A 236 12.47 12.13 5.28
CA PRO A 236 11.45 12.37 4.25
C PRO A 236 11.15 13.87 4.12
N ARG A 237 10.63 14.30 2.96
CA ARG A 237 10.45 15.73 2.61
C ARG A 237 9.12 16.09 1.99
N THR A 238 8.57 15.16 1.22
CA THR A 238 7.34 15.36 0.46
C THR A 238 6.47 14.13 0.55
N LEU A 239 5.15 14.35 0.55
CA LEU A 239 4.14 13.30 0.47
C LEU A 239 3.47 13.32 -0.91
N LEU A 240 3.03 12.15 -1.36
CA LEU A 240 2.34 11.98 -2.63
C LEU A 240 0.83 12.00 -2.42
N PRO A 241 0.09 12.98 -2.95
CA PRO A 241 -1.36 13.12 -2.72
C PRO A 241 -2.17 11.92 -3.22
N SER A 242 -1.68 11.21 -4.25
CA SER A 242 -2.34 10.02 -4.80
C SER A 242 -2.32 8.80 -3.87
N HIS A 243 -1.46 8.80 -2.84
CA HIS A 243 -1.36 7.70 -1.89
C HIS A 243 -2.44 7.82 -0.81
N VAL A 244 -3.23 6.76 -0.60
CA VAL A 244 -4.33 6.76 0.40
C VAL A 244 -3.85 7.11 1.81
N GLY A 245 -2.65 6.66 2.20
CA GLY A 245 -2.04 7.06 3.47
C GLY A 245 -1.70 8.55 3.58
N THR A 246 -1.43 9.24 2.48
CA THR A 246 -1.27 10.70 2.50
C THR A 246 -2.60 11.38 2.77
N GLN A 247 -3.71 10.85 2.24
CA GLN A 247 -5.04 11.37 2.56
C GLN A 247 -5.34 11.23 4.05
N ILE A 248 -4.96 10.09 4.66
CA ILE A 248 -5.02 9.89 6.12
C ILE A 248 -4.17 10.95 6.85
N ALA A 249 -2.96 11.24 6.36
CA ALA A 249 -2.09 12.27 6.94
C ALA A 249 -2.75 13.66 6.93
N VAL A 250 -3.42 14.01 5.82
CA VAL A 250 -4.12 15.28 5.66
C VAL A 250 -5.38 15.34 6.54
N GLN A 251 -6.14 14.25 6.65
CA GLN A 251 -7.27 14.15 7.58
C GLN A 251 -6.82 14.33 9.02
N LEU A 252 -5.71 13.70 9.43
CA LEU A 252 -5.10 13.93 10.73
C LEU A 252 -4.68 15.40 10.89
N ALA A 253 -4.04 16.00 9.89
CA ALA A 253 -3.67 17.42 9.95
C ALA A 253 -4.89 18.34 10.15
N GLN A 254 -6.03 18.04 9.51
CA GLN A 254 -7.29 18.76 9.73
C GLN A 254 -7.80 18.55 11.16
N LYS A 255 -7.88 17.30 11.61
CA LYS A 255 -8.37 16.94 12.94
C LYS A 255 -7.53 17.54 14.07
N LEU A 256 -6.22 17.63 13.87
CA LEU A 256 -5.25 18.22 14.79
C LEU A 256 -5.18 19.75 14.72
N GLY A 257 -5.97 20.38 13.83
CA GLY A 257 -6.01 21.83 13.65
C GLY A 257 -4.75 22.44 13.04
N ILE A 258 -3.91 21.63 12.37
CA ILE A 258 -2.68 22.10 11.72
C ILE A 258 -2.79 22.20 10.18
N TYR A 259 -3.94 21.86 9.60
CA TYR A 259 -4.12 21.87 8.16
C TYR A 259 -3.81 23.24 7.53
N ASP A 260 -4.51 24.30 7.95
CA ASP A 260 -4.34 25.64 7.38
C ASP A 260 -2.94 26.21 7.69
N SER A 261 -2.43 25.96 8.89
CA SER A 261 -1.15 26.51 9.35
C SER A 261 0.07 25.83 8.73
N SER A 262 -0.03 24.53 8.45
CA SER A 262 1.13 23.69 8.16
C SER A 262 1.07 23.00 6.80
N ILE A 263 -0.08 22.51 6.32
CA ILE A 263 -0.11 21.80 5.03
C ILE A 263 0.14 22.77 3.88
N ARG A 264 0.99 22.35 2.93
CA ARG A 264 1.27 23.07 1.69
C ARG A 264 1.20 22.11 0.52
N VAL A 265 0.78 22.60 -0.64
CA VAL A 265 0.54 21.79 -1.83
C VAL A 265 1.22 22.37 -3.07
N VAL A 266 1.62 21.49 -3.98
CA VAL A 266 2.18 21.86 -5.28
C VAL A 266 1.21 21.39 -6.38
N TYR A 267 0.81 22.29 -7.27
CA TYR A 267 -0.03 21.93 -8.42
C TYR A 267 0.74 21.08 -9.44
N LYS A 268 0.06 20.11 -10.07
CA LYS A 268 0.64 19.29 -11.16
C LYS A 268 1.13 20.10 -12.37
N SER A 269 0.56 21.28 -12.59
CA SER A 269 0.98 22.19 -13.67
C SER A 269 2.28 22.95 -13.36
N ASP A 270 2.77 22.91 -12.13
CA ASP A 270 3.95 23.66 -11.73
C ASP A 270 5.23 23.06 -12.36
N PRO A 271 6.16 23.89 -12.90
CA PRO A 271 7.42 23.40 -13.45
C PRO A 271 8.26 22.63 -12.44
N VAL A 272 8.03 22.84 -11.13
CA VAL A 272 8.78 22.15 -10.08
C VAL A 272 8.67 20.63 -10.19
N ASN A 273 7.56 20.13 -10.77
CA ASN A 273 7.32 18.70 -10.95
C ASN A 273 8.28 18.01 -11.91
N THR A 274 9.10 18.76 -12.63
CA THR A 274 10.13 18.18 -13.48
C THR A 274 11.12 17.38 -12.64
N ARG A 275 11.39 16.15 -13.07
CA ARG A 275 12.42 15.25 -12.52
C ARG A 275 13.54 15.08 -13.55
N GLY A 276 14.68 14.57 -13.13
CA GLY A 276 15.81 14.35 -14.03
C GLY A 276 16.67 13.18 -13.63
N LEU A 277 17.55 12.82 -14.56
CA LEU A 277 18.49 11.72 -14.42
C LEU A 277 19.85 12.20 -14.92
N ILE A 278 20.92 11.68 -14.33
CA ILE A 278 22.23 11.77 -14.95
C ILE A 278 22.27 10.77 -16.11
N PHE A 279 22.73 11.24 -17.26
CA PHE A 279 22.98 10.42 -18.43
C PHE A 279 24.16 11.02 -19.21
N ASP A 280 25.17 10.18 -19.51
CA ASP A 280 26.35 10.59 -20.27
C ASP A 280 27.04 11.80 -19.62
N ASP A 281 27.25 11.70 -18.29
CA ASP A 281 27.84 12.74 -17.45
C ASP A 281 27.13 14.10 -17.47
N LYS A 282 25.85 14.15 -17.85
CA LYS A 282 25.03 15.36 -17.83
C LYS A 282 23.69 15.14 -17.15
N VAL A 283 23.19 16.19 -16.50
CA VAL A 283 21.84 16.19 -15.95
C VAL A 283 20.84 16.38 -17.10
N MET A 284 19.95 15.42 -17.26
CA MET A 284 18.89 15.42 -18.27
C MET A 284 17.53 15.49 -17.59
N GLN A 285 16.74 16.50 -17.93
CA GLN A 285 15.33 16.56 -17.50
C GLN A 285 14.51 15.50 -18.22
N LEU A 286 13.61 14.87 -17.49
CA LEU A 286 12.59 13.99 -18.03
C LEU A 286 11.54 14.83 -18.77
N PRO A 287 10.94 14.28 -19.85
CA PRO A 287 10.15 15.06 -20.79
C PRO A 287 8.84 15.53 -20.17
N LYS A 288 8.54 16.82 -20.28
CA LYS A 288 7.33 17.45 -19.72
C LYS A 288 6.13 17.32 -20.65
N ASN A 289 6.39 17.26 -21.95
CA ASN A 289 5.37 17.22 -22.99
C ASN A 289 5.69 16.17 -24.06
N PHE A 290 4.71 15.91 -24.92
CA PHE A 290 4.81 14.90 -25.97
C PHE A 290 5.99 15.17 -26.92
N VAL A 291 6.22 16.42 -27.28
CA VAL A 291 7.30 16.81 -28.20
C VAL A 291 8.67 16.47 -27.61
N GLU A 292 8.89 16.81 -26.34
CA GLU A 292 10.11 16.43 -25.61
C GLU A 292 10.25 14.91 -25.47
N ALA A 293 9.15 14.19 -25.22
CA ALA A 293 9.18 12.73 -25.11
C ALA A 293 9.58 12.06 -26.43
N VAL A 294 9.06 12.56 -27.56
CA VAL A 294 9.46 12.11 -28.90
C VAL A 294 10.95 12.42 -29.15
N LYS A 295 11.40 13.64 -28.85
CA LYS A 295 12.82 14.02 -28.97
C LYS A 295 13.72 13.09 -28.14
N LEU A 296 13.33 12.81 -26.90
CA LEU A 296 14.09 11.93 -26.01
C LEU A 296 14.11 10.49 -26.52
N TYR A 297 12.98 9.96 -27.00
CA TYR A 297 12.86 8.60 -27.55
C TYR A 297 13.74 8.36 -28.77
N PHE A 298 13.87 9.36 -29.64
CA PHE A 298 14.79 9.30 -30.79
C PHE A 298 16.23 9.67 -30.42
N GLY A 299 16.45 10.30 -29.27
CA GLY A 299 17.77 10.70 -28.78
C GLY A 299 18.66 9.56 -28.25
N PRO A 300 19.87 9.92 -27.78
CA PRO A 300 20.86 8.95 -27.31
C PRO A 300 20.44 8.19 -26.04
N PHE A 301 19.66 8.82 -25.15
CA PHE A 301 19.18 8.20 -23.92
C PHE A 301 18.45 6.87 -24.18
N PHE A 302 17.53 6.86 -25.14
CA PHE A 302 16.77 5.66 -25.53
C PHE A 302 17.52 4.71 -26.46
N SER A 303 18.78 4.98 -26.80
CA SER A 303 19.61 4.03 -27.55
C SER A 303 19.71 2.70 -26.80
N GLY A 304 19.32 1.61 -27.47
CA GLY A 304 19.20 0.28 -26.86
C GLY A 304 17.88 0.00 -26.11
N MET A 305 16.97 0.98 -25.98
CA MET A 305 15.66 0.83 -25.31
C MET A 305 14.45 1.07 -26.23
N ARG A 306 14.66 1.47 -27.48
CA ARG A 306 13.57 1.81 -28.42
C ARG A 306 12.55 0.67 -28.61
N LEU A 307 13.00 -0.57 -28.65
CA LEU A 307 12.11 -1.73 -28.78
C LEU A 307 11.52 -2.22 -27.45
N ALA A 308 11.93 -1.67 -26.31
CA ALA A 308 11.50 -2.14 -25.00
C ALA A 308 9.98 -2.04 -24.78
N PRO A 309 9.30 -0.94 -25.16
CA PRO A 309 7.84 -0.87 -25.07
C PRO A 309 7.12 -1.92 -25.94
N ILE A 310 7.62 -2.14 -27.16
CA ILE A 310 7.08 -3.15 -28.10
C ILE A 310 7.27 -4.55 -27.52
N LYS A 311 8.43 -4.82 -26.91
CA LYS A 311 8.71 -6.09 -26.25
C LYS A 311 7.71 -6.38 -25.14
N ASP A 312 7.43 -5.42 -24.27
CA ASP A 312 6.44 -5.61 -23.20
C ASP A 312 5.01 -5.79 -23.75
N LEU A 313 4.62 -5.06 -24.78
CA LEU A 313 3.28 -5.12 -25.36
C LEU A 313 2.99 -6.43 -26.11
N PHE A 314 3.95 -6.91 -26.91
CA PHE A 314 3.70 -7.98 -27.88
C PHE A 314 4.48 -9.27 -27.61
N PHE A 315 5.60 -9.19 -26.91
CA PHE A 315 6.55 -10.31 -26.76
C PHE A 315 6.84 -10.67 -25.30
N ALA A 316 6.17 -10.00 -24.37
CA ALA A 316 6.25 -10.27 -22.95
C ALA A 316 5.89 -11.71 -22.65
N ARG A 317 6.84 -12.44 -22.08
CA ARG A 317 6.59 -13.79 -21.57
C ARG A 317 6.24 -13.68 -20.10
N PRO A 318 5.14 -14.29 -19.62
CA PRO A 318 4.87 -14.34 -18.19
C PRO A 318 5.99 -15.10 -17.46
N ARG A 319 6.20 -14.82 -16.18
CA ARG A 319 7.10 -15.61 -15.34
C ARG A 319 6.70 -17.08 -15.31
N LYS A 320 7.68 -17.97 -15.15
CA LYS A 320 7.42 -19.42 -15.02
C LYS A 320 6.60 -19.67 -13.75
N ILE A 321 5.71 -20.67 -13.77
CA ILE A 321 4.86 -21.02 -12.63
C ILE A 321 5.68 -21.28 -11.35
N LYS A 322 6.85 -21.91 -11.48
CA LYS A 322 7.77 -22.21 -10.37
C LYS A 322 8.51 -21.00 -9.79
N VAL A 323 8.39 -19.82 -10.39
CA VAL A 323 9.06 -18.59 -9.95
C VAL A 323 8.05 -17.78 -9.14
N ASP A 324 8.12 -17.89 -7.83
CA ASP A 324 7.22 -17.20 -6.89
C ASP A 324 7.70 -15.81 -6.50
N ASP A 325 8.99 -15.52 -6.68
CA ASP A 325 9.59 -14.21 -6.51
C ASP A 325 10.79 -14.06 -7.46
N GLU A 326 11.10 -12.83 -7.89
CA GLU A 326 12.30 -12.51 -8.66
C GLU A 326 12.74 -11.06 -8.42
N THR A 327 13.97 -10.73 -8.80
CA THR A 327 14.51 -9.38 -8.62
C THR A 327 13.83 -8.38 -9.56
N VAL A 328 13.81 -7.09 -9.19
CA VAL A 328 13.35 -6.00 -10.06
C VAL A 328 14.13 -6.00 -11.37
N GLU A 329 15.45 -6.20 -11.33
CA GLU A 329 16.27 -6.28 -12.53
C GLU A 329 15.85 -7.44 -13.44
N SER A 330 15.64 -8.65 -12.90
CA SER A 330 15.18 -9.82 -13.67
C SER A 330 13.82 -9.55 -14.32
N TYR A 331 12.87 -9.07 -13.52
CA TYR A 331 11.51 -8.78 -13.97
C TYR A 331 11.51 -7.74 -15.10
N VAL A 332 12.17 -6.59 -14.90
CA VAL A 332 12.21 -5.51 -15.89
C VAL A 332 13.02 -5.94 -17.12
N SER A 333 14.15 -6.63 -16.97
CA SER A 333 15.00 -7.03 -18.11
C SER A 333 14.31 -8.04 -19.02
N ARG A 334 13.61 -9.02 -18.43
CA ARG A 334 12.83 -10.01 -19.16
C ARG A 334 11.75 -9.34 -20.00
N ARG A 335 11.07 -8.35 -19.43
CA ARG A 335 9.89 -7.69 -20.01
C ARG A 335 10.24 -6.55 -20.99
N PHE A 336 11.25 -5.76 -20.67
CA PHE A 336 11.72 -4.60 -21.42
C PHE A 336 13.11 -4.88 -22.01
N ASN A 337 14.18 -4.65 -21.25
CA ASN A 337 15.55 -5.09 -21.48
C ASN A 337 16.46 -4.62 -20.34
N ASN A 338 17.71 -5.10 -20.35
CA ASN A 338 18.70 -4.77 -19.33
C ASN A 338 19.02 -3.26 -19.26
N THR A 339 19.02 -2.59 -20.42
CA THR A 339 19.29 -1.15 -20.48
C THR A 339 18.22 -0.33 -19.76
N MET A 340 16.95 -0.69 -19.92
CA MET A 340 15.83 -0.04 -19.23
C MET A 340 15.89 -0.26 -17.71
N ALA A 341 16.18 -1.50 -17.29
CA ALA A 341 16.39 -1.81 -15.89
C ALA A 341 17.49 -0.92 -15.29
N ASN A 342 18.66 -0.88 -15.93
CA ASN A 342 19.84 -0.23 -15.38
C ASN A 342 19.91 1.29 -15.56
N ARG A 343 19.25 1.88 -16.57
CA ARG A 343 19.24 3.36 -16.77
C ARG A 343 18.06 4.07 -16.12
N LEU A 344 16.89 3.44 -16.01
CA LEU A 344 15.68 4.09 -15.51
C LEU A 344 15.25 3.53 -14.15
N PHE A 345 14.97 2.23 -14.08
CA PHE A 345 14.43 1.64 -12.86
C PHE A 345 15.46 1.64 -11.71
N SER A 346 16.75 1.46 -12.01
CA SER A 346 17.80 1.59 -11.00
C SER A 346 17.80 2.96 -10.32
N ALA A 347 17.61 4.04 -11.07
CA ALA A 347 17.54 5.39 -10.54
C ALA A 347 16.30 5.57 -9.64
N ILE A 348 15.14 5.10 -10.09
CA ILE A 348 13.89 5.15 -9.33
C ILE A 348 14.04 4.43 -7.98
N PHE A 349 14.54 3.19 -7.97
CA PHE A 349 14.64 2.41 -6.74
C PHE A 349 15.79 2.84 -5.83
N ARG A 350 16.85 3.45 -6.37
CA ARG A 350 17.81 4.23 -5.58
C ARG A 350 17.15 5.41 -4.88
N GLY A 351 16.26 6.12 -5.58
CA GLY A 351 15.52 7.26 -5.00
C GLY A 351 14.48 6.89 -3.95
N ILE A 352 13.95 5.66 -3.96
CA ILE A 352 12.90 5.21 -3.02
C ILE A 352 13.50 4.37 -1.86
N TYR A 353 14.33 3.39 -2.20
CA TYR A 353 14.85 2.40 -1.24
C TYR A 353 16.34 2.60 -0.92
N GLY A 354 17.04 3.47 -1.65
CA GLY A 354 18.51 3.47 -1.65
C GLY A 354 19.10 2.13 -2.10
N GLY A 355 18.34 1.26 -2.76
CA GLY A 355 18.71 -0.15 -2.96
C GLY A 355 19.15 -0.52 -4.38
N ASP A 356 19.77 -1.69 -4.52
CA ASP A 356 20.11 -2.27 -5.83
C ASP A 356 18.96 -3.12 -6.38
N ILE A 357 18.53 -2.81 -7.60
CA ILE A 357 17.48 -3.54 -8.32
C ILE A 357 17.85 -5.00 -8.62
N SER A 358 19.13 -5.37 -8.56
CA SER A 358 19.57 -6.76 -8.70
C SER A 358 19.32 -7.60 -7.43
N GLU A 359 18.90 -6.98 -6.33
CA GLU A 359 18.59 -7.67 -5.07
C GLU A 359 17.14 -7.51 -4.64
N LEU A 360 16.57 -6.33 -4.90
CA LEU A 360 15.21 -5.98 -4.52
C LEU A 360 14.18 -6.87 -5.23
N SER A 361 13.18 -7.34 -4.49
CA SER A 361 12.08 -8.17 -4.98
C SER A 361 11.05 -7.33 -5.74
N ALA A 362 10.75 -7.73 -6.98
CA ALA A 362 9.67 -7.13 -7.77
C ALA A 362 8.29 -7.37 -7.13
N ARG A 363 8.15 -8.45 -6.36
CA ARG A 363 6.91 -8.80 -5.66
C ARG A 363 6.72 -8.02 -4.37
N SER A 364 7.79 -7.77 -3.63
CA SER A 364 7.71 -7.20 -2.27
C SER A 364 7.67 -5.68 -2.29
N ILE A 365 8.20 -5.04 -3.33
CA ILE A 365 8.13 -3.58 -3.48
C ILE A 365 6.72 -3.15 -3.90
N THR A 366 6.07 -2.32 -3.07
CA THR A 366 4.67 -1.89 -3.16
C THR A 366 4.23 -1.44 -4.56
N ARG A 367 5.04 -0.61 -5.23
CA ARG A 367 4.71 -0.09 -6.57
C ARG A 367 4.78 -1.16 -7.66
N MET A 368 5.71 -2.11 -7.55
CA MET A 368 5.90 -3.20 -8.51
C MET A 368 5.00 -4.39 -8.23
N ASN A 369 4.67 -4.64 -6.97
CA ASN A 369 3.83 -5.75 -6.53
C ASN A 369 2.57 -5.87 -7.40
N LYS A 370 1.79 -4.80 -7.55
CA LYS A 370 0.54 -4.86 -8.31
C LYS A 370 0.76 -5.25 -9.78
N LEU A 371 1.83 -4.77 -10.43
CA LEU A 371 2.19 -5.18 -11.80
C LEU A 371 2.67 -6.62 -11.85
N TYR A 372 3.43 -7.02 -10.82
CA TYR A 372 3.90 -8.37 -10.62
C TYR A 372 2.71 -9.33 -10.48
N MET A 373 1.67 -9.01 -9.71
CA MET A 373 0.49 -9.88 -9.55
C MET A 373 -0.36 -9.97 -10.83
N LEU A 374 -0.54 -8.86 -11.55
CA LEU A 374 -1.30 -8.83 -12.82
C LEU A 374 -0.71 -9.71 -13.92
N GLU A 375 0.60 -9.97 -13.87
CA GLU A 375 1.28 -10.84 -14.83
C GLU A 375 0.65 -12.25 -14.85
N ARG A 376 0.29 -12.80 -13.68
CA ARG A 376 -0.29 -14.15 -13.54
C ARG A 376 -1.79 -14.18 -13.83
N THR A 377 -2.55 -13.15 -13.45
CA THR A 377 -4.02 -13.18 -13.55
C THR A 377 -4.56 -12.86 -14.94
N LYS A 378 -3.86 -12.07 -15.76
CA LYS A 378 -4.44 -11.54 -17.01
C LYS A 378 -3.57 -11.66 -18.27
N LYS A 379 -2.40 -12.30 -18.23
CA LYS A 379 -1.39 -12.28 -19.32
C LYS A 379 -1.21 -10.87 -19.89
N THR A 380 -1.12 -9.87 -19.02
CA THR A 380 -1.10 -8.47 -19.43
C THR A 380 0.32 -7.93 -19.56
N SER A 381 0.58 -7.23 -20.66
CA SER A 381 1.67 -6.26 -20.77
C SER A 381 1.58 -5.27 -19.61
N ILE A 382 2.72 -4.87 -19.04
CA ILE A 382 2.75 -3.81 -18.01
C ILE A 382 2.18 -2.52 -18.58
N ILE A 383 2.65 -2.13 -19.77
CA ILE A 383 2.17 -0.95 -20.49
C ILE A 383 0.68 -1.10 -20.78
N GLY A 384 0.24 -2.28 -21.21
CA GLY A 384 -1.18 -2.58 -21.46
C GLY A 384 -2.05 -2.48 -20.20
N ALA A 385 -1.60 -3.03 -19.08
CA ALA A 385 -2.30 -2.98 -17.79
C ALA A 385 -2.43 -1.54 -17.27
N MET A 386 -1.40 -0.72 -17.49
CA MET A 386 -1.41 0.70 -17.16
C MET A 386 -2.34 1.48 -18.09
N MET A 387 -2.22 1.32 -19.41
CA MET A 387 -3.05 2.00 -20.42
C MET A 387 -4.54 1.70 -20.28
N THR A 388 -4.88 0.49 -19.85
CA THR A 388 -6.27 0.06 -19.67
C THR A 388 -6.84 0.42 -18.30
N GLY A 389 -6.01 0.93 -17.39
CA GLY A 389 -6.39 1.18 -16.00
C GLY A 389 -6.66 -0.10 -15.21
N VAL A 390 -6.42 -1.29 -15.76
CA VAL A 390 -6.68 -2.57 -15.06
C VAL A 390 -5.85 -2.68 -13.78
N TYR A 391 -4.71 -2.00 -13.72
CA TYR A 391 -3.92 -1.81 -12.50
C TYR A 391 -4.73 -1.23 -11.32
N SER A 392 -5.68 -0.32 -11.56
CA SER A 392 -6.46 0.29 -10.49
C SER A 392 -7.40 -0.70 -9.79
N ASN A 393 -7.68 -1.86 -10.40
CA ASN A 393 -8.60 -2.88 -9.91
C ASN A 393 -7.94 -3.92 -9.00
N VAL A 394 -6.61 -3.96 -8.92
CA VAL A 394 -5.86 -4.96 -8.11
C VAL A 394 -6.13 -4.80 -6.61
N ASP A 395 -6.64 -3.63 -6.17
CA ASP A 395 -7.01 -3.35 -4.77
C ASP A 395 -8.38 -2.64 -4.66
N ALA A 396 -9.33 -2.96 -5.54
CA ALA A 396 -10.61 -2.24 -5.61
C ALA A 396 -11.36 -2.24 -4.25
N TYR A 397 -11.19 -3.28 -3.44
CA TYR A 397 -11.78 -3.37 -2.12
C TYR A 397 -11.07 -2.46 -1.11
N SER A 398 -9.74 -2.55 -0.98
CA SER A 398 -8.97 -1.70 -0.06
C SER A 398 -9.12 -0.21 -0.37
N LYS A 399 -9.19 0.15 -1.66
CA LYS A 399 -9.47 1.52 -2.10
C LYS A 399 -10.82 2.05 -1.66
N LYS A 400 -11.82 1.19 -1.46
CA LYS A 400 -13.13 1.57 -0.91
C LYS A 400 -13.14 1.53 0.62
N ALA A 401 -12.55 0.50 1.20
CA ALA A 401 -12.59 0.27 2.64
C ALA A 401 -11.74 1.27 3.43
N LEU A 402 -10.54 1.63 2.95
CA LEU A 402 -9.63 2.52 3.68
C LEU A 402 -10.17 3.95 3.84
N PRO A 403 -10.73 4.61 2.82
CA PRO A 403 -11.38 5.92 2.99
C PRO A 403 -12.54 5.88 3.98
N LEU A 404 -13.35 4.81 3.95
CA LEU A 404 -14.46 4.62 4.89
C LEU A 404 -13.95 4.41 6.33
N LEU A 405 -12.92 3.60 6.52
CA LEU A 405 -12.31 3.37 7.83
C LEU A 405 -11.68 4.63 8.40
N SER A 406 -10.90 5.35 7.59
CA SER A 406 -10.26 6.59 8.01
C SER A 406 -11.29 7.65 8.41
N ARG A 407 -12.36 7.82 7.61
CA ARG A 407 -13.50 8.69 7.96
C ARG A 407 -14.11 8.31 9.30
N SER A 408 -14.35 7.03 9.54
CA SER A 408 -14.98 6.58 10.77
C SER A 408 -14.11 6.75 12.01
N VAL A 409 -12.80 6.50 11.88
CA VAL A 409 -11.84 6.58 13.00
C VAL A 409 -11.45 8.03 13.30
N ILE A 410 -11.21 8.85 12.27
CA ILE A 410 -10.72 10.22 12.42
C ILE A 410 -11.89 11.20 12.59
N GLY A 411 -13.04 10.88 11.99
CA GLY A 411 -14.23 11.73 12.01
C GLY A 411 -14.18 12.90 11.04
N CYS A 412 -13.44 12.79 9.92
CA CYS A 412 -13.39 13.82 8.87
C CYS A 412 -13.93 13.29 7.54
N ASP A 413 -14.76 14.08 6.87
CA ASP A 413 -15.44 13.70 5.62
C ASP A 413 -14.48 13.55 4.43
N SER A 414 -14.79 12.56 3.57
CA SER A 414 -13.87 11.94 2.63
C SER A 414 -13.72 12.66 1.28
N THR A 415 -14.06 13.94 1.14
CA THR A 415 -13.96 14.68 -0.14
C THR A 415 -12.51 15.03 -0.53
N PHE A 416 -11.52 14.45 0.15
CA PHE A 416 -10.10 14.63 -0.10
C PHE A 416 -9.61 14.09 -1.44
N GLU A 417 -10.13 12.96 -1.92
CA GLU A 417 -9.57 12.30 -3.11
C GLU A 417 -9.70 13.19 -4.36
N ASP A 418 -10.88 13.75 -4.60
CA ASP A 418 -11.11 14.68 -5.72
C ASP A 418 -10.43 16.04 -5.50
N ALA A 419 -10.42 16.55 -4.26
CA ALA A 419 -9.81 17.85 -3.94
C ALA A 419 -8.29 17.86 -4.17
N PHE A 420 -7.62 16.73 -3.91
CA PHE A 420 -6.16 16.63 -4.00
C PHE A 420 -5.64 16.04 -5.31
N ALA A 421 -6.52 15.54 -6.20
CA ALA A 421 -6.12 14.96 -7.49
C ALA A 421 -5.34 15.92 -8.42
N LYS A 422 -5.47 17.23 -8.20
CA LYS A 422 -4.79 18.31 -8.95
C LYS A 422 -3.37 18.64 -8.44
N TYR A 423 -3.00 18.14 -7.27
CA TYR A 423 -1.70 18.38 -6.67
C TYR A 423 -0.77 17.19 -6.90
N SER A 424 0.52 17.46 -7.07
CA SER A 424 1.60 16.48 -7.27
C SER A 424 2.36 16.19 -5.98
N LEU A 425 2.44 17.16 -5.07
CA LEU A 425 3.18 17.05 -3.81
C LEU A 425 2.40 17.72 -2.69
N ILE A 426 2.52 17.15 -1.49
CA ILE A 426 2.21 17.79 -0.22
C ILE A 426 3.52 17.96 0.56
N THR A 427 3.68 19.11 1.18
CA THR A 427 4.77 19.41 2.12
C THR A 427 4.21 20.13 3.35
N PHE A 428 5.08 20.45 4.30
CA PHE A 428 4.73 21.12 5.55
C PHE A 428 5.50 22.44 5.64
N LYS A 429 4.81 23.50 6.06
CA LYS A 429 5.31 24.87 6.08
C LYS A 429 6.63 24.97 6.84
N ASN A 430 6.70 24.33 8.01
CA ASN A 430 7.89 24.35 8.87
C ASN A 430 8.55 22.98 8.96
N GLY A 431 8.37 22.14 7.95
CA GLY A 431 8.98 20.83 7.82
C GLY A 431 8.11 19.67 8.27
N ILE A 432 8.46 18.49 7.77
CA ILE A 432 7.60 17.31 7.76
C ILE A 432 7.31 16.78 9.17
N ASP A 433 8.14 17.12 10.16
CA ASP A 433 7.97 16.70 11.55
C ASP A 433 6.81 17.39 12.27
N GLU A 434 6.14 18.37 11.66
CA GLU A 434 4.96 19.04 12.22
C GLU A 434 3.83 18.05 12.52
N LEU A 435 3.63 17.03 11.66
CA LEU A 435 2.61 16.00 11.85
C LEU A 435 2.87 15.12 13.08
N PRO A 436 4.02 14.42 13.23
CA PRO A 436 4.29 13.62 14.41
C PRO A 436 4.31 14.45 15.70
N ARG A 437 4.81 15.70 15.67
CA ARG A 437 4.74 16.60 16.84
C ARG A 437 3.31 17.00 17.20
N ALA A 438 2.43 17.19 16.22
CA ALA A 438 1.02 17.46 16.48
C ALA A 438 0.29 16.23 17.04
N LEU A 439 0.57 15.03 16.52
CA LEU A 439 0.05 13.78 17.05
C LEU A 439 0.45 13.59 18.52
N ALA A 440 1.74 13.72 18.86
CA ALA A 440 2.19 13.57 20.24
C ALA A 440 1.53 14.58 21.20
N ARG A 441 1.42 15.85 20.78
CA ARG A 441 0.72 16.88 21.57
C ARG A 441 -0.76 16.55 21.78
N SER A 442 -1.45 16.06 20.75
CA SER A 442 -2.85 15.64 20.87
C SER A 442 -2.99 14.42 21.77
N LEU A 443 -2.10 13.44 21.67
CA LEU A 443 -2.08 12.26 22.56
C LEU A 443 -1.94 12.65 24.04
N GLU A 444 -1.09 13.62 24.36
CA GLU A 444 -0.89 14.07 25.75
C GLU A 444 -2.02 14.98 26.24
N LYS A 445 -2.64 15.76 25.35
CA LYS A 445 -3.62 16.79 25.71
C LYS A 445 -5.06 16.28 25.70
N ASP A 446 -5.41 15.49 24.70
CA ASP A 446 -6.79 15.16 24.36
C ASP A 446 -7.21 13.76 24.89
N PHE A 447 -6.25 12.95 25.37
CA PHE A 447 -6.50 11.57 25.80
C PHE A 447 -5.89 11.28 27.18
N ASP A 448 -6.73 11.20 28.21
CA ASP A 448 -6.30 10.89 29.59
C ASP A 448 -5.78 9.45 29.75
N ASN A 449 -6.17 8.54 28.84
CA ASN A 449 -5.79 7.13 28.81
C ASN A 449 -4.48 6.84 28.05
N VAL A 450 -3.80 7.87 27.55
CA VAL A 450 -2.55 7.72 26.78
C VAL A 450 -1.34 8.22 27.58
N LYS A 451 -0.24 7.46 27.54
CA LYS A 451 1.05 7.88 28.09
C LYS A 451 2.16 7.73 27.05
N VAL A 452 2.84 8.84 26.74
CA VAL A 452 4.07 8.83 25.92
C VAL A 452 5.28 8.86 26.83
N GLN A 453 6.17 7.86 26.73
CA GLN A 453 7.38 7.76 27.53
C GLN A 453 8.61 7.77 26.63
N LEU A 454 9.38 8.85 26.70
CA LEU A 454 10.64 9.04 25.98
C LEU A 454 11.81 8.40 26.75
N SER A 455 12.98 8.33 26.12
CA SER A 455 14.22 7.79 26.70
C SER A 455 14.04 6.40 27.35
N SER A 456 13.20 5.57 26.73
CA SER A 456 12.76 4.27 27.24
C SER A 456 13.09 3.14 26.27
N PRO A 457 14.39 2.90 25.99
CA PRO A 457 14.81 1.80 25.13
C PRO A 457 14.41 0.45 25.74
N VAL A 458 13.83 -0.42 24.91
CA VAL A 458 13.41 -1.77 25.28
C VAL A 458 14.54 -2.75 25.01
N SER A 459 14.78 -3.68 25.93
CA SER A 459 15.81 -4.71 25.83
C SER A 459 15.26 -6.14 25.71
N ALA A 460 14.07 -6.42 26.26
CA ALA A 460 13.45 -7.73 26.17
C ALA A 460 11.93 -7.67 26.26
N ILE A 461 11.25 -8.64 25.64
CA ILE A 461 9.82 -8.86 25.79
C ILE A 461 9.63 -10.32 26.20
N LYS A 462 8.86 -10.54 27.26
CA LYS A 462 8.45 -11.87 27.71
C LYS A 462 6.94 -11.96 27.72
N SER A 463 6.37 -13.07 27.30
CA SER A 463 4.93 -13.29 27.30
C SER A 463 4.51 -14.30 28.36
N SER A 464 3.25 -14.18 28.76
CA SER A 464 2.57 -15.10 29.66
C SER A 464 1.09 -15.14 29.29
N ASN A 465 0.34 -16.05 29.91
CA ASN A 465 -1.11 -16.12 29.72
C ASN A 465 -1.83 -14.81 30.12
N GLU A 466 -1.25 -14.02 31.01
CA GLU A 466 -1.83 -12.78 31.55
C GLU A 466 -1.42 -11.51 30.78
N GLY A 467 -0.47 -11.60 29.83
CA GLY A 467 0.07 -10.42 29.16
C GLY A 467 1.56 -10.53 28.83
N CYS A 468 2.12 -9.41 28.41
CA CYS A 468 3.55 -9.22 28.15
C CYS A 468 4.23 -8.42 29.27
N THR A 469 5.47 -8.79 29.60
CA THR A 469 6.39 -8.00 30.40
C THR A 469 7.51 -7.48 29.50
N ILE A 470 7.70 -6.17 29.50
CA ILE A 470 8.65 -5.43 28.67
C ILE A 470 9.76 -4.92 29.60
N GLU A 471 10.99 -5.32 29.34
CA GLU A 471 12.17 -4.87 30.08
C GLU A 471 12.82 -3.68 29.35
N LEU A 472 13.11 -2.61 30.08
CA LEU A 472 13.82 -1.43 29.58
C LEU A 472 15.33 -1.53 29.89
N THR A 473 16.18 -0.83 29.13
CA THR A 473 17.65 -0.84 29.29
C THR A 473 18.16 -0.32 30.65
N GLY A 474 17.29 0.15 31.55
CA GLY A 474 17.62 0.50 32.94
C GLY A 474 17.18 -0.54 33.98
N GLY A 475 16.68 -1.71 33.58
CA GLY A 475 16.13 -2.74 34.47
C GLY A 475 14.69 -2.50 34.93
N GLN A 476 14.08 -1.36 34.58
CA GLN A 476 12.66 -1.13 34.80
C GLN A 476 11.82 -2.08 33.92
N THR A 477 10.70 -2.54 34.46
CA THR A 477 9.74 -3.36 33.72
C THR A 477 8.39 -2.67 33.54
N VAL A 478 7.76 -2.94 32.41
CA VAL A 478 6.41 -2.47 32.06
C VAL A 478 5.55 -3.69 31.75
N LYS A 479 4.37 -3.79 32.35
CA LYS A 479 3.38 -4.82 32.01
C LYS A 479 2.40 -4.27 30.98
N SER A 480 1.93 -5.12 30.08
CA SER A 480 0.95 -4.78 29.06
C SER A 480 0.12 -6.00 28.68
N SER A 481 -1.16 -5.86 28.37
CA SER A 481 -1.98 -6.97 27.88
C SER A 481 -1.58 -7.39 26.47
N VAL A 482 -1.34 -6.41 25.60
CA VAL A 482 -0.86 -6.58 24.22
C VAL A 482 0.25 -5.57 23.92
N VAL A 483 1.19 -5.96 23.06
CA VAL A 483 2.30 -5.13 22.58
C VAL A 483 2.24 -5.05 21.06
N VAL A 484 2.35 -3.84 20.51
CA VAL A 484 2.59 -3.62 19.07
C VAL A 484 3.95 -2.96 18.91
N SER A 485 4.90 -3.67 18.31
CA SER A 485 6.19 -3.09 17.97
C SER A 485 6.14 -2.44 16.60
N THR A 486 6.49 -1.16 16.55
CA THR A 486 6.76 -0.42 15.30
C THR A 486 8.26 -0.19 15.08
N LEU A 487 9.10 -0.87 15.88
CA LEU A 487 10.55 -0.80 15.78
C LEU A 487 11.05 -1.49 14.50
N PRO A 488 12.16 -1.01 13.91
CA PRO A 488 12.85 -1.72 12.85
C PRO A 488 13.23 -3.14 13.26
N ALA A 489 13.30 -4.08 12.30
CA ALA A 489 13.70 -5.46 12.53
C ALA A 489 14.98 -5.59 13.38
N LYS A 490 16.03 -4.84 13.03
CA LYS A 490 17.31 -4.83 13.77
C LYS A 490 17.17 -4.49 15.26
N ASP A 491 16.19 -3.66 15.61
CA ASP A 491 16.02 -3.13 16.97
C ASP A 491 15.05 -4.01 17.79
N ILE A 492 14.06 -4.63 17.15
CA ILE A 492 13.16 -5.57 17.84
C ILE A 492 13.79 -6.97 18.00
N SER A 493 14.70 -7.36 17.12
CA SER A 493 15.29 -8.72 17.13
C SER A 493 15.81 -9.16 18.51
N PRO A 494 16.64 -8.37 19.23
CA PRO A 494 17.14 -8.74 20.55
C PRO A 494 16.03 -8.96 21.59
N CYS A 495 14.85 -8.36 21.36
CA CYS A 495 13.72 -8.48 22.25
C CYS A 495 12.90 -9.77 22.03
N LEU A 496 13.18 -10.52 20.95
CA LEU A 496 12.41 -11.70 20.54
C LEU A 496 12.91 -13.02 21.14
N SER A 497 13.49 -13.00 22.35
CA SER A 497 14.17 -14.16 22.94
C SER A 497 13.31 -15.42 23.13
N GLU A 498 11.98 -15.29 23.21
CA GLU A 498 11.07 -16.45 23.31
C GLU A 498 10.90 -17.22 21.99
N SER A 499 11.41 -16.69 20.87
CA SER A 499 11.45 -17.37 19.58
C SER A 499 12.79 -17.19 18.89
N THR A 500 13.68 -18.18 19.06
CA THR A 500 14.98 -18.20 18.39
C THR A 500 14.86 -18.09 16.87
N GLU A 501 13.82 -18.67 16.26
CA GLU A 501 13.60 -18.57 14.82
C GLU A 501 13.12 -17.18 14.39
N ALA A 502 12.20 -16.55 15.12
CA ALA A 502 11.80 -15.17 14.82
C ALA A 502 12.96 -14.20 14.98
N GLN A 503 13.76 -14.34 16.05
CA GLN A 503 14.96 -13.56 16.29
C GLN A 503 15.94 -13.70 15.11
N ARG A 504 16.31 -14.94 14.76
CA ARG A 504 17.22 -15.24 13.64
C ARG A 504 16.74 -14.64 12.31
N LEU A 505 15.46 -14.85 11.96
CA LEU A 505 14.89 -14.32 10.71
C LEU A 505 14.86 -12.78 10.70
N THR A 506 14.61 -12.16 11.85
CA THR A 506 14.59 -10.70 11.99
C THR A 506 16.00 -10.11 11.81
N GLU A 507 17.05 -10.80 12.27
CA GLU A 507 18.46 -10.42 12.02
C GLU A 507 18.87 -10.51 10.55
N GLU A 508 18.19 -11.35 9.76
CA GLU A 508 18.46 -11.47 8.32
C GLU A 508 17.91 -10.30 7.51
N VAL A 509 16.97 -9.52 8.06
CA VAL A 509 16.42 -8.34 7.39
C VAL A 509 17.53 -7.33 7.15
N LYS A 510 17.82 -7.07 5.88
CA LYS A 510 18.86 -6.14 5.46
C LYS A 510 18.35 -4.71 5.44
N PHE A 511 19.27 -3.80 5.72
CA PHE A 511 19.03 -2.36 5.67
C PHE A 511 20.20 -1.70 4.96
N VAL A 512 19.96 -0.53 4.40
CA VAL A 512 21.02 0.35 3.89
C VAL A 512 21.28 1.52 4.83
N ASP A 513 22.51 2.00 4.78
CA ASP A 513 22.93 3.24 5.41
C ASP A 513 22.74 4.41 4.42
N MET A 514 22.25 5.55 4.90
CA MET A 514 22.03 6.75 4.07
C MET A 514 22.76 7.96 4.66
N GLY A 515 23.36 8.78 3.80
CA GLY A 515 23.90 10.10 4.16
C GLY A 515 23.09 11.20 3.49
N LEU A 516 22.81 12.25 4.25
CA LEU A 516 22.19 13.48 3.74
C LEU A 516 23.18 14.61 3.94
N VAL A 517 23.51 15.31 2.86
CA VAL A 517 24.28 16.55 2.92
C VAL A 517 23.36 17.69 2.51
N ASN A 518 22.93 18.48 3.49
CA ASN A 518 22.11 19.66 3.29
C ASN A 518 22.99 20.88 3.05
N PHE A 519 22.69 21.65 2.01
CA PHE A 519 23.33 22.93 1.70
C PHE A 519 22.33 24.08 1.83
N TYR A 520 22.79 25.23 2.32
CA TYR A 520 22.07 26.49 2.30
C TYR A 520 22.96 27.62 1.79
N PHE A 521 22.48 28.32 0.76
CA PHE A 521 23.12 29.48 0.14
C PHE A 521 22.24 30.71 0.40
N PRO A 522 22.54 31.54 1.42
CA PRO A 522 21.62 32.60 1.85
C PRO A 522 21.35 33.69 0.81
N LYS A 523 22.32 33.93 -0.09
CA LYS A 523 22.33 35.06 -1.03
C LYS A 523 22.50 34.65 -2.50
N LYS A 524 22.44 33.36 -2.81
CA LYS A 524 22.62 32.84 -4.17
C LYS A 524 21.50 31.90 -4.54
N ASN A 525 21.02 32.03 -5.78
CA ASN A 525 20.17 31.02 -6.38
C ASN A 525 21.01 30.04 -7.20
N VAL A 526 21.34 28.89 -6.61
CA VAL A 526 22.21 27.88 -7.25
C VAL A 526 21.46 26.63 -7.72
N ALA A 527 20.18 26.50 -7.32
CA ALA A 527 19.36 25.37 -7.71
C ALA A 527 18.35 25.81 -8.78
N PRO A 528 18.21 25.03 -9.87
CA PRO A 528 17.13 25.24 -10.81
C PRO A 528 15.72 25.11 -10.17
N GLU A 529 14.72 25.75 -10.79
CA GLU A 529 13.30 25.70 -10.35
C GLU A 529 12.58 24.40 -10.80
N TRP A 530 13.18 23.25 -10.46
CA TRP A 530 12.59 21.92 -10.60
C TRP A 530 12.95 21.02 -9.42
N PHE A 531 12.41 19.80 -9.32
CA PHE A 531 12.52 19.03 -8.08
C PHE A 531 13.92 18.50 -7.79
N GLY A 532 14.67 18.11 -8.83
CA GLY A 532 15.97 17.48 -8.68
C GLY A 532 16.21 16.31 -9.62
N PHE A 533 17.32 15.60 -9.43
CA PHE A 533 17.76 14.52 -10.30
C PHE A 533 18.32 13.31 -9.54
N LEU A 534 18.31 12.15 -10.19
CA LEU A 534 18.82 10.88 -9.66
C LEU A 534 20.01 10.37 -10.48
N ALA A 535 20.86 9.56 -9.85
CA ALA A 535 22.01 8.89 -10.45
C ALA A 535 21.69 7.40 -10.74
N PRO A 536 21.50 7.01 -12.01
CA PRO A 536 21.33 5.60 -12.38
C PRO A 536 22.56 4.74 -12.07
N LYS A 537 22.36 3.42 -11.99
CA LYS A 537 23.44 2.42 -11.85
C LYS A 537 24.47 2.48 -12.97
N THR A 538 24.11 2.98 -14.15
CA THR A 538 25.03 3.14 -15.29
C THR A 538 26.01 4.30 -15.15
N GLU A 539 25.77 5.26 -14.25
CA GLU A 539 26.58 6.46 -14.11
C GLU A 539 27.57 6.30 -12.95
N THR A 540 28.85 6.03 -13.27
CA THR A 540 29.91 5.78 -12.28
C THR A 540 30.59 7.07 -11.79
N GLY A 541 30.47 8.17 -12.52
CA GLY A 541 31.09 9.46 -12.21
C GLY A 541 30.42 10.26 -11.07
N THR A 542 29.52 9.62 -10.32
CA THR A 542 28.69 10.22 -9.25
C THR A 542 29.19 9.89 -7.84
N GLY A 543 30.23 9.05 -7.73
CA GLY A 543 30.80 8.63 -6.45
C GLY A 543 29.78 7.87 -5.62
N ASP A 544 29.42 8.45 -4.47
CA ASP A 544 28.48 7.86 -3.51
C ASP A 544 27.09 8.51 -3.57
N VAL A 545 26.84 9.40 -4.55
CA VAL A 545 25.60 10.16 -4.66
C VAL A 545 24.52 9.36 -5.40
N LEU A 546 23.36 9.27 -4.76
CA LEU A 546 22.14 8.68 -5.32
C LEU A 546 21.27 9.70 -6.07
N GLY A 547 21.31 10.97 -5.64
CA GLY A 547 20.59 12.06 -6.26
C GLY A 547 20.66 13.36 -5.47
N VAL A 548 20.09 14.41 -6.05
CA VAL A 548 20.01 15.75 -5.44
C VAL A 548 18.57 16.24 -5.50
N VAL A 549 18.07 16.77 -4.39
CA VAL A 549 16.75 17.42 -4.27
C VAL A 549 16.94 18.92 -4.14
N PHE A 550 16.17 19.71 -4.89
CA PHE A 550 16.18 21.18 -4.81
C PHE A 550 15.06 21.63 -3.86
N ASP A 551 15.37 21.65 -2.57
CA ASP A 551 14.38 21.82 -1.50
C ASP A 551 13.69 23.19 -1.56
N SER A 552 14.44 24.26 -1.80
CA SER A 552 13.86 25.60 -1.91
C SER A 552 12.96 25.73 -3.14
N ALA A 553 13.26 25.04 -4.26
CA ALA A 553 12.39 25.04 -5.44
C ALA A 553 11.01 24.45 -5.10
N THR A 554 10.99 23.32 -4.37
CA THR A 554 9.74 22.69 -3.91
C THR A 554 8.98 23.59 -2.93
N ARG A 555 9.68 24.21 -1.97
CA ARG A 555 9.05 25.11 -0.98
C ARG A 555 8.50 26.38 -1.62
N ASN A 556 9.25 27.01 -2.53
CA ASN A 556 8.84 28.23 -3.24
C ASN A 556 7.63 27.98 -4.16
N ALA A 557 7.49 26.76 -4.70
CA ALA A 557 6.34 26.35 -5.52
C ALA A 557 5.13 25.92 -4.68
N ALA A 558 5.32 25.63 -3.40
CA ALA A 558 4.25 25.18 -2.52
C ALA A 558 3.38 26.36 -2.08
N VAL A 559 2.07 26.16 -2.12
CA VAL A 559 1.06 27.16 -1.75
C VAL A 559 0.14 26.62 -0.66
N ASP A 560 -0.64 27.52 -0.06
CA ASP A 560 -1.72 27.11 0.83
C ASP A 560 -2.73 26.25 0.05
N PRO A 561 -3.18 25.12 0.60
CA PRO A 561 -4.22 24.34 -0.03
C PRO A 561 -5.54 25.14 -0.06
N GLU A 562 -6.38 24.87 -1.05
CA GLU A 562 -7.74 25.39 -1.03
C GLU A 562 -8.45 24.98 0.26
N PRO A 563 -9.23 25.89 0.90
CA PRO A 563 -9.99 25.55 2.08
C PRO A 563 -10.86 24.33 1.80
N LEU A 564 -10.78 23.33 2.68
CA LEU A 564 -11.74 22.25 2.67
C LEU A 564 -13.11 22.86 2.97
N GLU A 565 -14.13 22.49 2.20
CA GLU A 565 -15.50 22.89 2.52
C GLU A 565 -15.76 22.51 3.99
N LYS A 566 -16.09 23.50 4.82
CA LYS A 566 -16.36 23.28 6.25
C LYS A 566 -17.44 22.21 6.38
N GLU A 567 -17.32 21.37 7.40
CA GLU A 567 -18.37 20.44 7.84
C GLU A 567 -19.72 21.16 7.75
N GLN A 568 -20.48 20.88 6.69
CA GLN A 568 -21.91 20.96 6.84
C GLN A 568 -22.25 19.71 7.63
N GLU A 569 -23.01 19.85 8.72
CA GLU A 569 -23.76 18.75 9.36
C GLU A 569 -24.81 18.20 8.38
N GLN A 570 -24.40 17.87 7.15
CA GLN A 570 -25.19 17.12 6.22
C GLN A 570 -25.00 15.67 6.55
N ALA A 571 -26.13 14.98 6.75
CA ALA A 571 -26.16 13.53 6.86
C ALA A 571 -25.29 12.93 5.75
N PRO A 572 -24.45 11.92 6.06
CA PRO A 572 -23.52 11.34 5.11
C PRO A 572 -24.25 11.02 3.81
N MET A 573 -23.92 11.74 2.75
CA MET A 573 -24.38 11.38 1.41
C MET A 573 -23.85 9.96 1.14
N PRO A 574 -24.70 9.04 0.64
CA PRO A 574 -24.25 7.69 0.32
C PRO A 574 -23.07 7.79 -0.65
N PHE A 575 -21.93 7.22 -0.29
CA PHE A 575 -20.78 7.13 -1.18
C PHE A 575 -21.21 6.34 -2.42
N VAL A 576 -21.40 7.01 -3.55
CA VAL A 576 -21.67 6.36 -4.83
C VAL A 576 -20.33 6.19 -5.53
N PRO A 577 -19.71 4.99 -5.55
CA PRO A 577 -18.48 4.79 -6.28
C PRO A 577 -18.75 5.06 -7.77
N LYS A 578 -18.00 6.00 -8.36
CA LYS A 578 -17.92 6.11 -9.82
C LYS A 578 -17.37 4.78 -10.34
N ALA A 579 -18.17 4.04 -11.11
CA ALA A 579 -17.65 2.91 -11.86
C ALA A 579 -16.51 3.44 -12.75
N PRO A 580 -15.34 2.77 -12.82
CA PRO A 580 -14.30 3.19 -13.74
C PRO A 580 -14.90 3.17 -15.15
N GLU A 581 -15.00 4.33 -15.78
CA GLU A 581 -15.41 4.40 -17.18
C GLU A 581 -14.40 3.59 -17.98
N ALA A 582 -14.82 2.42 -18.47
CA ALA A 582 -14.04 1.64 -19.41
C ALA A 582 -13.72 2.57 -20.59
N ASN A 583 -12.46 2.96 -20.73
CA ASN A 583 -12.05 3.99 -21.69
C ASN A 583 -12.31 3.47 -23.12
N LYS A 584 -13.46 3.83 -23.71
CA LYS A 584 -14.00 3.28 -24.98
C LYS A 584 -13.21 3.71 -26.23
N LYS A 585 -12.03 4.33 -26.10
CA LYS A 585 -11.22 4.77 -27.24
C LYS A 585 -10.76 3.58 -28.11
N PRO A 586 -10.77 3.68 -29.44
CA PRO A 586 -10.34 2.60 -30.35
C PRO A 586 -8.85 2.27 -30.22
N LEU A 587 -8.47 1.00 -30.45
CA LEU A 587 -7.09 0.49 -30.29
C LEU A 587 -6.01 1.34 -30.99
N LYS A 588 -6.28 1.90 -32.18
CA LYS A 588 -5.29 2.75 -32.90
C LYS A 588 -5.00 4.08 -32.22
N GLU A 589 -5.95 4.65 -31.48
CA GLU A 589 -5.75 5.88 -30.69
C GLU A 589 -5.14 5.60 -29.31
N ARG A 590 -5.08 4.32 -28.91
CA ARG A 590 -4.42 3.87 -27.69
C ARG A 590 -2.90 3.76 -27.84
N PHE A 591 -2.35 3.86 -29.05
CA PHE A 591 -0.90 3.69 -29.29
C PHE A 591 -0.24 4.95 -29.85
N THR A 592 -0.34 6.06 -29.13
CA THR A 592 0.42 7.29 -29.40
C THR A 592 1.59 7.40 -28.42
N ALA A 593 2.67 8.09 -28.80
CA ALA A 593 3.76 8.41 -27.86
C ALA A 593 3.30 9.26 -26.65
N GLU A 594 2.05 9.76 -26.65
CA GLU A 594 1.40 10.47 -25.56
C GLU A 594 1.02 9.54 -24.42
N ASN A 595 0.66 8.28 -24.74
CA ASN A 595 0.39 7.25 -23.73
C ASN A 595 1.70 6.69 -23.13
N MET A 596 2.79 6.62 -23.92
CA MET A 596 4.13 6.32 -23.39
C MET A 596 4.71 7.48 -22.56
N ARG A 597 4.40 8.73 -22.89
CA ARG A 597 4.69 9.90 -22.04
C ARG A 597 3.93 9.80 -20.73
N ASN A 598 2.63 9.55 -20.77
CA ASN A 598 1.83 9.34 -19.56
C ASN A 598 2.41 8.18 -18.75
N PHE A 599 2.96 7.13 -19.35
CA PHE A 599 3.66 6.07 -18.61
C PHE A 599 4.93 6.57 -17.87
N LEU A 600 5.86 7.25 -18.55
CA LEU A 600 7.09 7.72 -17.91
C LEU A 600 6.80 8.83 -16.89
N VAL A 601 5.82 9.68 -17.18
CA VAL A 601 5.31 10.71 -16.27
C VAL A 601 4.61 10.01 -15.10
N ASP A 602 3.62 9.14 -15.26
CA ASP A 602 2.90 8.43 -14.18
C ASP A 602 3.80 7.56 -13.27
N GLN A 603 4.97 7.12 -13.77
CA GLN A 603 6.00 6.44 -12.95
C GLN A 603 6.95 7.40 -12.21
N LEU A 604 7.04 8.67 -12.64
CA LEU A 604 7.95 9.71 -12.12
C LEU A 604 7.20 10.96 -11.57
N ASP A 605 5.87 11.03 -11.73
CA ASP A 605 4.90 12.12 -11.51
C ASP A 605 3.47 11.51 -11.50
N ASP A 606 2.81 11.47 -10.34
CA ASP A 606 1.66 10.61 -10.01
C ASP A 606 0.26 11.15 -10.39
N GLY A 607 0.06 11.40 -11.69
CA GLY A 607 -1.28 11.21 -12.26
C GLY A 607 -1.76 12.30 -13.21
N THR A 608 -2.23 11.88 -14.37
CA THR A 608 -2.94 12.76 -15.31
C THR A 608 -4.43 12.85 -14.96
N ALA A 609 -4.84 13.94 -14.30
CA ALA A 609 -6.23 14.39 -14.32
C ALA A 609 -6.52 15.14 -15.64
N PRO A 610 -7.77 15.15 -16.13
CA PRO A 610 -8.13 15.95 -17.31
C PRO A 610 -7.79 17.43 -17.09
N ARG A 611 -7.28 18.09 -18.14
CA ARG A 611 -6.99 19.52 -18.18
C ARG A 611 -8.28 20.33 -18.05
N ASN A 612 -8.78 20.50 -16.84
CA ASN A 612 -9.51 21.72 -16.53
C ASN A 612 -8.49 22.85 -16.52
N LYS A 613 -8.85 23.99 -17.11
CA LYS A 613 -8.07 25.23 -17.04
C LYS A 613 -8.03 25.70 -15.58
N ALA A 614 -7.21 25.07 -14.75
CA ALA A 614 -6.91 25.57 -13.42
C ALA A 614 -6.24 26.94 -13.60
N ALA A 615 -6.75 27.93 -12.89
CA ALA A 615 -6.14 29.25 -12.83
C ALA A 615 -4.68 29.08 -12.43
N ARG A 616 -3.78 29.79 -13.11
CA ARG A 616 -2.35 29.82 -12.78
C ARG A 616 -2.24 30.44 -11.38
N ALA A 617 -2.05 29.61 -10.35
CA ALA A 617 -1.91 30.07 -8.98
C ALA A 617 -0.74 31.06 -8.88
N ALA A 618 -0.89 32.07 -8.02
CA ALA A 618 0.22 32.97 -7.72
C ALA A 618 1.38 32.13 -7.14
N PRO A 619 2.64 32.38 -7.54
CA PRO A 619 3.78 31.67 -6.99
C PRO A 619 3.85 31.84 -5.47
N GLY A 620 4.29 30.80 -4.75
CA GLY A 620 4.56 30.88 -3.32
C GLY A 620 5.61 31.95 -3.00
N GLU A 621 5.71 32.30 -1.72
CA GLU A 621 6.67 33.30 -1.24
C GLU A 621 8.10 32.82 -1.54
N LYS A 622 8.79 33.53 -2.44
CA LYS A 622 10.14 33.13 -2.88
C LYS A 622 11.16 33.45 -1.79
N SER A 623 11.85 32.41 -1.32
CA SER A 623 13.04 32.58 -0.49
C SER A 623 14.15 33.33 -1.25
N GLU A 624 14.87 34.22 -0.56
CA GLU A 624 16.03 34.93 -1.13
C GLU A 624 17.27 34.03 -1.29
N GLY A 625 17.28 32.86 -0.64
CA GLY A 625 18.38 31.89 -0.68
C GLY A 625 17.96 30.49 -1.14
N THR A 626 18.94 29.67 -1.51
CA THR A 626 18.71 28.28 -1.98
C THR A 626 19.01 27.26 -0.89
N THR A 627 18.16 26.25 -0.77
CA THR A 627 18.46 25.00 -0.07
C THR A 627 18.39 23.82 -1.00
N LEU A 628 19.36 22.92 -0.93
CA LEU A 628 19.37 21.65 -1.65
C LEU A 628 19.95 20.55 -0.79
N THR A 629 19.66 19.31 -1.15
CA THR A 629 20.13 18.13 -0.43
C THR A 629 20.71 17.11 -1.37
N VAL A 630 21.92 16.69 -1.07
CA VAL A 630 22.58 15.56 -1.73
C VAL A 630 22.33 14.30 -0.90
N MET A 631 21.70 13.31 -1.53
CA MET A 631 21.42 11.99 -0.95
C MET A 631 22.55 11.04 -1.35
N MET A 632 23.16 10.38 -0.36
CA MET A 632 24.34 9.55 -0.54
C MET A 632 24.17 8.17 0.11
N GLY A 633 24.95 7.20 -0.37
CA GLY A 633 25.03 5.87 0.21
C GLY A 633 24.06 4.89 -0.38
N GLY A 634 23.17 4.33 0.43
CA GLY A 634 22.34 3.20 0.02
C GLY A 634 23.20 1.97 -0.26
N SER A 635 22.81 1.20 -1.27
CA SER A 635 23.54 0.03 -1.76
C SER A 635 24.91 0.39 -2.34
N LEU A 636 25.22 1.67 -2.55
CA LEU A 636 26.58 2.07 -2.90
C LEU A 636 27.52 1.78 -1.73
N TRP A 637 27.10 1.95 -0.47
CA TRP A 637 27.97 1.71 0.69
C TRP A 637 27.99 0.24 1.15
N ASP A 638 27.32 -0.68 0.45
CA ASP A 638 27.34 -2.09 0.81
C ASP A 638 28.78 -2.64 0.80
N GLY A 639 29.23 -3.13 1.96
CA GLY A 639 30.60 -3.63 2.14
C GLY A 639 31.70 -2.55 2.13
N ARG A 640 31.33 -1.26 2.15
CA ARG A 640 32.26 -0.13 2.22
C ARG A 640 32.07 0.67 3.51
N PRO A 641 33.13 1.31 4.04
CA PRO A 641 32.98 2.20 5.18
C PRO A 641 32.16 3.45 4.79
N ILE A 642 31.35 3.95 5.71
CA ILE A 642 30.71 5.27 5.53
C ILE A 642 31.79 6.35 5.61
N PRO A 643 31.76 7.36 4.71
CA PRO A 643 32.69 8.49 4.74
C PRO A 643 32.54 9.35 6.01
N SER A 644 33.56 10.15 6.32
CA SER A 644 33.42 11.20 7.33
C SER A 644 32.44 12.29 6.86
N ALA A 645 31.93 13.11 7.78
CA ALA A 645 31.09 14.25 7.42
C ALA A 645 31.80 15.22 6.46
N GLU A 646 33.10 15.44 6.66
CA GLU A 646 33.92 16.30 5.80
C GLU A 646 34.07 15.71 4.39
N ASP A 647 34.35 14.41 4.28
CA ASP A 647 34.48 13.74 2.99
C ASP A 647 33.15 13.67 2.23
N ALA A 648 32.04 13.46 2.95
CA ALA A 648 30.70 13.49 2.36
C ALA A 648 30.37 14.88 1.80
N ILE A 649 30.69 15.95 2.54
CA ILE A 649 30.53 17.33 2.07
C ILE A 649 31.38 17.58 0.82
N LYS A 650 32.66 17.21 0.83
CA LYS A 650 33.56 17.36 -0.35
C LYS A 650 33.05 16.60 -1.57
N ASN A 651 32.55 15.38 -1.40
CA ASN A 651 31.97 14.59 -2.49
C ASN A 651 30.70 15.25 -3.03
N ALA A 652 29.82 15.72 -2.15
CA ALA A 652 28.63 16.45 -2.52
C ALA A 652 28.96 17.76 -3.28
N GLU A 653 29.95 18.53 -2.82
CA GLU A 653 30.45 19.72 -3.52
C GLU A 653 30.97 19.39 -4.92
N ALA A 654 31.74 18.31 -5.07
CA ALA A 654 32.26 17.87 -6.37
C ALA A 654 31.12 17.53 -7.35
N VAL A 655 30.06 16.86 -6.88
CA VAL A 655 28.88 16.54 -7.68
C VAL A 655 28.11 17.80 -8.05
N LEU A 656 27.86 18.70 -7.10
CA LEU A 656 27.15 19.95 -7.35
C LEU A 656 27.92 20.85 -8.32
N LYS A 657 29.24 20.95 -8.19
CA LYS A 657 30.11 21.65 -9.14
C LYS A 657 30.02 21.02 -10.53
N LYS A 658 30.15 19.71 -10.63
CA LYS A 658 30.14 19.00 -11.93
C LYS A 658 28.81 19.10 -12.67
N TYR A 659 27.69 18.96 -11.95
CA TYR A 659 26.39 18.75 -12.56
C TYR A 659 25.47 19.98 -12.52
N LEU A 660 25.75 20.95 -11.63
CA LEU A 660 24.99 22.19 -11.50
C LEU A 660 25.84 23.45 -11.66
N ASP A 661 27.15 23.32 -11.92
CA ASP A 661 28.08 24.44 -12.07
C ASP A 661 28.11 25.38 -10.83
N VAL A 662 27.95 24.78 -9.64
CA VAL A 662 27.97 25.53 -8.38
C VAL A 662 29.40 25.87 -8.00
N GLU A 663 29.67 27.16 -7.77
CA GLU A 663 30.92 27.63 -7.20
C GLU A 663 30.83 27.75 -5.68
N PHE A 664 31.77 27.13 -4.98
CA PHE A 664 31.85 27.12 -3.53
C PHE A 664 32.92 28.11 -3.04
N SER A 665 32.49 29.00 -2.15
CA SER A 665 33.35 29.87 -1.35
C SER A 665 32.88 29.73 0.10
N SER A 666 33.81 29.58 1.04
CA SER A 666 33.50 29.26 2.44
C SER A 666 32.62 30.28 3.15
N GLU A 667 32.50 31.50 2.61
CA GLU A 667 31.67 32.58 3.18
C GLU A 667 30.24 32.61 2.62
N ASP A 668 29.96 31.84 1.56
CA ASP A 668 28.71 31.96 0.78
C ASP A 668 27.66 30.88 1.06
N TYR A 669 28.00 29.84 1.83
CA TYR A 669 27.09 28.74 2.11
C TYR A 669 27.35 28.06 3.46
N ILE A 670 26.36 27.29 3.88
CA ILE A 670 26.44 26.35 5.00
C ILE A 670 26.20 24.95 4.45
N ALA A 671 27.01 23.99 4.87
CA ALA A 671 26.79 22.57 4.61
C ALA A 671 26.75 21.79 5.92
N LYS A 672 25.80 20.86 6.03
CA LYS A 672 25.67 19.93 7.16
C LYS A 672 25.47 18.52 6.63
N ALA A 673 26.16 17.56 7.23
CA ALA A 673 26.01 16.14 6.90
C ALA A 673 25.45 15.37 8.10
N GLN A 674 24.47 14.50 7.85
CA GLN A 674 23.96 13.53 8.83
C GLN A 674 23.84 12.16 8.18
N PHE A 675 24.09 11.12 8.97
CA PHE A 675 24.06 9.73 8.52
C PHE A 675 23.03 8.94 9.32
N HIS A 676 22.21 8.17 8.61
CA HIS A 676 21.26 7.22 9.19
C HIS A 676 21.75 5.81 8.94
N ARG A 677 22.11 5.13 10.03
CA ARG A 677 22.55 3.74 9.99
C ARG A 677 21.36 2.80 9.91
N GLN A 678 21.44 1.83 9.03
CA GLN A 678 20.50 0.74 8.84
C GLN A 678 19.05 1.24 8.82
N CYS A 679 18.79 2.22 7.95
CA CYS A 679 17.61 3.08 8.07
C CYS A 679 16.47 2.71 7.12
N ILE A 680 16.80 2.21 5.93
CA ILE A 680 15.78 1.76 4.96
C ILE A 680 15.89 0.24 4.81
N PRO A 681 14.86 -0.53 5.21
CA PRO A 681 14.86 -1.98 5.02
C PRO A 681 14.83 -2.33 3.53
N GLN A 682 15.59 -3.35 3.16
CA GLN A 682 15.74 -3.82 1.79
C GLN A 682 14.87 -5.06 1.56
N TYR A 683 13.79 -4.88 0.81
CA TYR A 683 12.84 -5.96 0.50
C TYR A 683 13.41 -6.86 -0.60
N ARG A 684 14.35 -7.73 -0.25
CA ARG A 684 15.02 -8.66 -1.17
C ARG A 684 14.11 -9.80 -1.62
N VAL A 685 14.54 -10.58 -2.61
CA VAL A 685 13.84 -11.82 -3.02
C VAL A 685 13.62 -12.73 -1.81
N GLY A 686 12.39 -13.17 -1.59
CA GLY A 686 11.99 -13.95 -0.42
C GLY A 686 11.54 -13.13 0.79
N HIS A 687 11.51 -11.80 0.69
CA HIS A 687 11.14 -10.93 1.82
C HIS A 687 9.73 -11.21 2.34
N ASN A 688 8.72 -11.36 1.47
CA ASN A 688 7.36 -11.65 1.92
C ASN A 688 7.27 -12.97 2.72
N GLU A 689 7.91 -14.06 2.28
CA GLU A 689 7.93 -15.32 3.03
C GLU A 689 8.69 -15.17 4.35
N MET A 690 9.78 -14.40 4.37
CA MET A 690 10.54 -14.12 5.58
C MET A 690 9.69 -13.39 6.61
N ILE A 691 9.04 -12.28 6.22
CA ILE A 691 8.16 -11.51 7.10
C ILE A 691 6.98 -12.36 7.58
N GLU A 692 6.43 -13.19 6.71
CA GLU A 692 5.37 -14.12 7.06
C GLU A 692 5.81 -15.13 8.13
N ASN A 693 6.96 -15.79 7.92
CA ASN A 693 7.53 -16.70 8.91
C ASN A 693 7.84 -15.99 10.23
N ILE A 694 8.32 -14.75 10.20
CA ILE A 694 8.54 -13.95 11.41
C ILE A 694 7.22 -13.76 12.15
N HIS A 695 6.17 -13.31 11.47
CA HIS A 695 4.86 -13.11 12.09
C HIS A 695 4.27 -14.39 12.66
N GLU A 696 4.37 -15.53 11.97
CA GLU A 696 3.90 -16.82 12.50
C GLU A 696 4.66 -17.23 13.76
N ASN A 697 6.00 -17.10 13.75
CA ASN A 697 6.83 -17.49 14.89
C ASN A 697 6.62 -16.56 16.10
N VAL A 698 6.43 -15.26 15.87
CA VAL A 698 6.10 -14.30 16.93
C VAL A 698 4.70 -14.55 17.48
N SER A 699 3.70 -14.73 16.60
CA SER A 699 2.33 -15.06 16.99
C SER A 699 2.29 -16.29 17.91
N LYS A 700 3.02 -17.36 17.53
CA LYS A 700 3.08 -18.60 18.32
C LYS A 700 3.82 -18.43 19.64
N ALA A 701 4.99 -17.80 19.63
CA ALA A 701 5.82 -17.68 20.84
C ALA A 701 5.26 -16.68 21.86
N TYR A 702 4.57 -15.63 21.39
CA TYR A 702 4.02 -14.57 22.24
C TYR A 702 2.50 -14.67 22.41
N HIS A 703 1.91 -15.83 22.09
CA HIS A 703 0.48 -16.10 22.27
C HIS A 703 -0.45 -15.02 21.66
N ASN A 704 -0.13 -14.51 20.47
CA ASN A 704 -0.83 -13.39 19.80
C ASN A 704 -0.86 -12.06 20.59
N ARG A 705 -0.05 -11.91 21.64
CA ARG A 705 0.07 -10.69 22.45
C ARG A 705 1.21 -9.78 22.02
N LEU A 706 2.03 -10.18 21.05
CA LEU A 706 3.02 -9.33 20.38
C LEU A 706 2.75 -9.30 18.89
N PHE A 707 2.61 -8.10 18.33
CA PHE A 707 2.47 -7.88 16.89
C PHE A 707 3.55 -6.95 16.37
N LEU A 708 4.04 -7.23 15.17
CA LEU A 708 5.11 -6.45 14.53
C LEU A 708 4.53 -5.61 13.39
N SER A 709 4.97 -4.36 13.27
CA SER A 709 4.48 -3.36 12.32
C SER A 709 5.61 -2.37 11.98
N GLY A 710 5.33 -1.38 11.15
CA GLY A 710 6.31 -0.40 10.70
C GLY A 710 7.06 -0.86 9.45
N THR A 711 8.08 -0.10 9.05
CA THR A 711 8.69 -0.24 7.73
C THR A 711 9.35 -1.59 7.45
N SER A 712 9.71 -2.36 8.49
CA SER A 712 10.31 -3.69 8.31
C SER A 712 9.31 -4.82 8.08
N PHE A 713 8.08 -4.68 8.57
CA PHE A 713 7.07 -5.75 8.58
C PHE A 713 5.79 -5.36 7.81
N GLY A 714 5.58 -4.06 7.60
CA GLY A 714 4.49 -3.51 6.82
C GLY A 714 4.66 -3.69 5.31
N LYS A 715 3.73 -3.15 4.53
CA LYS A 715 3.68 -3.31 3.06
C LYS A 715 4.56 -2.33 2.28
N GLY A 716 5.22 -1.39 2.96
CA GLY A 716 6.00 -0.34 2.33
C GLY A 716 6.77 0.51 3.33
N VAL A 717 7.72 1.27 2.80
CA VAL A 717 8.64 2.11 3.58
C VAL A 717 8.19 3.58 3.65
N GLY A 718 7.14 3.95 2.90
CA GLY A 718 6.64 5.32 2.86
C GLY A 718 5.83 5.71 4.10
N ILE A 719 5.76 7.01 4.38
CA ILE A 719 4.91 7.55 5.46
C ILE A 719 3.45 7.13 5.27
N GLY A 720 2.96 7.19 4.02
CA GLY A 720 1.61 6.75 3.70
C GLY A 720 1.38 5.25 3.98
N ASP A 721 2.37 4.39 3.70
CA ASP A 721 2.28 2.97 4.01
C ASP A 721 2.19 2.73 5.52
N CYS A 722 2.99 3.48 6.29
CA CYS A 722 2.99 3.44 7.75
C CYS A 722 1.62 3.82 8.33
N LEU A 723 1.00 4.91 7.83
CA LEU A 723 -0.32 5.36 8.29
C LEU A 723 -1.43 4.37 7.95
N VAL A 724 -1.39 3.75 6.77
CA VAL A 724 -2.34 2.69 6.37
C VAL A 724 -2.19 1.47 7.27
N ASP A 725 -0.95 1.05 7.54
CA ASP A 725 -0.69 -0.08 8.42
C ASP A 725 -1.20 0.19 9.84
N SER A 726 -0.87 1.35 10.41
CA SER A 726 -1.35 1.78 11.73
C SER A 726 -2.86 1.85 11.82
N LEU A 727 -3.54 2.43 10.82
CA LEU A 727 -5.00 2.47 10.79
C LEU A 727 -5.59 1.06 10.74
N THR A 728 -5.01 0.19 9.91
CA THR A 728 -5.50 -1.20 9.76
C THR A 728 -5.29 -2.01 11.04
N ILE A 729 -4.23 -1.75 11.81
CA ILE A 729 -4.01 -2.38 13.11
C ILE A 729 -4.97 -1.81 14.15
N ALA A 730 -5.11 -0.49 14.23
CA ALA A 730 -6.01 0.17 15.17
C ALA A 730 -7.46 -0.32 15.01
N THR A 731 -7.91 -0.49 13.76
CA THR A 731 -9.25 -1.00 13.49
C THR A 731 -9.44 -2.41 14.04
N ARG A 732 -8.41 -3.22 14.24
CA ARG A 732 -8.57 -4.55 14.87
C ARG A 732 -8.92 -4.48 16.35
N PHE A 733 -8.56 -3.41 17.05
CA PHE A 733 -8.92 -3.21 18.46
C PHE A 733 -10.25 -2.50 18.65
N SER A 734 -10.83 -1.96 17.58
CA SER A 734 -12.05 -1.17 17.63
C SER A 734 -13.30 -2.10 17.55
N PRO A 735 -14.28 -2.03 18.46
CA PRO A 735 -15.56 -2.74 18.35
C PRO A 735 -16.25 -2.47 17.02
N GLN A 736 -16.05 -1.27 16.47
CA GLN A 736 -16.59 -0.83 15.20
C GLN A 736 -15.98 -1.56 13.99
N ARG A 737 -14.92 -2.37 14.18
CA ARG A 737 -14.47 -3.34 13.17
C ARG A 737 -15.54 -4.29 12.70
N ARG A 738 -16.48 -4.62 13.59
CA ARG A 738 -17.65 -5.46 13.27
C ARG A 738 -18.59 -4.85 12.23
N MET A 739 -18.34 -3.60 11.85
CA MET A 739 -19.06 -2.88 10.80
C MET A 739 -18.46 -3.14 9.41
N LEU A 740 -17.20 -3.57 9.33
CA LEU A 740 -16.61 -4.10 8.11
C LEU A 740 -17.12 -5.52 7.86
N TYR A 741 -17.21 -5.94 6.60
CA TYR A 741 -17.44 -7.36 6.33
C TYR A 741 -16.18 -8.16 6.74
N PRO A 742 -16.30 -9.33 7.42
CA PRO A 742 -15.14 -10.12 7.86
C PRO A 742 -14.12 -10.42 6.76
N GLN A 743 -14.60 -10.49 5.51
CA GLN A 743 -13.76 -10.65 4.32
C GLN A 743 -12.68 -9.57 4.19
N PHE A 744 -12.83 -8.38 4.80
CA PHE A 744 -11.75 -7.40 4.87
C PHE A 744 -10.52 -7.98 5.56
N TYR A 745 -10.72 -8.53 6.77
CA TYR A 745 -9.65 -9.12 7.57
C TYR A 745 -9.11 -10.38 6.92
N ILE A 746 -9.99 -11.21 6.35
CA ILE A 746 -9.60 -12.41 5.63
C ILE A 746 -8.79 -12.04 4.39
N ASN A 747 -9.23 -11.09 3.56
CA ASN A 747 -8.48 -10.66 2.38
C ASN A 747 -7.13 -10.06 2.76
N HIS A 748 -7.08 -9.25 3.81
CA HIS A 748 -5.83 -8.67 4.27
C HIS A 748 -4.88 -9.72 4.85
N TYR A 749 -5.40 -10.72 5.56
CA TYR A 749 -4.63 -11.89 5.97
C TYR A 749 -4.16 -12.71 4.76
N MET A 750 -5.04 -12.99 3.79
CA MET A 750 -4.71 -13.76 2.58
C MET A 750 -3.64 -13.06 1.74
N ASP A 751 -3.76 -11.75 1.57
CA ASP A 751 -2.80 -10.94 0.84
C ASP A 751 -1.43 -10.88 1.53
N ARG A 752 -1.40 -10.89 2.87
CA ARG A 752 -0.14 -10.96 3.64
C ARG A 752 0.46 -12.35 3.67
N THR A 753 -0.34 -13.35 4.04
CA THR A 753 0.09 -14.71 4.39
C THR A 753 0.19 -15.63 3.18
N TYR A 754 -0.74 -15.49 2.24
CA TYR A 754 -0.82 -16.35 1.05
C TYR A 754 -0.97 -15.53 -0.24
N PRO A 755 -0.06 -14.57 -0.52
CA PRO A 755 -0.19 -13.66 -1.66
C PRO A 755 -0.32 -14.39 -3.01
N ASN A 756 0.34 -15.55 -3.16
CA ASN A 756 0.26 -16.39 -4.36
C ASN A 756 -1.07 -17.15 -4.51
N LYS A 757 -1.81 -17.38 -3.42
CA LYS A 757 -3.16 -17.95 -3.46
C LYS A 757 -4.22 -16.86 -3.57
N TYR A 758 -3.91 -15.68 -3.04
CA TYR A 758 -4.78 -14.51 -3.09
C TYR A 758 -4.90 -13.94 -4.51
N ALA A 759 -3.78 -13.77 -5.21
CA ALA A 759 -3.76 -13.37 -6.61
C ALA A 759 -3.97 -14.53 -7.57
#